data_AF-A0A152A7R2-F1
#
_entry.id   AF-A0A152A7R2-F1
#
_cell.length_a   1.000
_cell.length_b   1.000
_cell.length_c   1.000
_cell.angle_alpha   90.00
_cell.angle_beta   90.00
_cell.angle_gamma   90.00
#
_symmetry.space_group_name_H-M   'P 1'
#
loop_
_entity.id
_entity.type
_entity.pdbx_description
1 polymer ?
#
loop_
_entity_poly.entity_id
_entity_poly.type
_entity_poly.pdbx_seq_one_letter_code
_entity_poly.pdbx_strand_id
1 'polypeptide(L)'
;MSNIKILDGKEITNILERLPIKHQLEKENLQRNNEMKFSEMYSQLKQGFNLLLYGFGSKIQLIDHFIESKCTDGISISINGYLPTVTIKDVLSSLTFDNKKFSDPMAHCNYIKSLFQNYDSIEAYSEREEVTSIKIDHVYLVIHNIDGVSFRNETSQQILSLLAEIPQLHIIASIDHINAFFLWHSQMDDKFNWIPHSMPTFNNYYAESAYEIAILNSRGNKLSMNSVLTVLKSLTETSRSAFKLLVELLIIESAPPQPTATNDKPHAIPFKKVSVSFTKLFNRCIDELLVSTESSLGQLLSEFYDHGIIETKSINSVLYLHIPIGSRDSLEELLKIIKKEDEDCPVDQGILRVTMADTDDQPINEFKKNHNLFELVYEDVMKLAALKTVDSPIKPNKKKVPVSKILPPPIDLSSHHKFQVFTGAQLSVWQDTAGPTVDKLWKTRDNLTPEFQSFIARQTLCGLDPTSTNDELRFNIYPDLQLMVPSHIFNSRHSDILTKFSFSLYFNIQYFNEYLQLHDIIADRMSYLSCRLLKEYSLNQNDLESFKKELVSMMINIEHLFLSSYPNVNILNTLFGDQKMDTDFFIKALTSHMQTYGTTVVIGSSEALIQKWLDTLSLFLTVKERKVSSRQINKEFIPDMMIQGLLDVTLKQIEDKLYQSLRPITVIDIDQHQIYQSLLHTQYKTYRYELLRSLLLDGANVNRKENTLFSSFRGVSVYLSKIVQEVFQLPLHLRETYLIQMMRVLLRKTSLVVAYSQTVKFLGISYVKKLKSEFNIPSEADVYVLFGLSEKLQLYLILSVLRPDFIEKRIVDIMEEGF
;
A
#
# COMPACT_ATOMS: atom_id res chain seq x y z
N MET A 1 -3.49 5.79 20.64
CA MET A 1 -4.11 7.11 20.44
C MET A 1 -5.48 6.93 19.79
N SER A 2 -6.54 7.17 20.56
CA SER A 2 -7.93 6.82 20.23
C SER A 2 -8.77 7.97 19.65
N ASN A 3 -8.25 9.20 19.57
CA ASN A 3 -9.06 10.37 19.20
C ASN A 3 -8.47 11.16 18.02
N ILE A 4 -8.18 10.53 16.89
CA ILE A 4 -8.13 11.28 15.64
C ILE A 4 -9.56 11.29 15.12
N LYS A 5 -10.26 12.40 15.34
CA LYS A 5 -11.52 12.69 14.63
C LYS A 5 -11.23 12.49 13.15
N ILE A 6 -12.01 11.64 12.50
CA ILE A 6 -12.10 11.63 11.05
C ILE A 6 -12.51 13.06 10.72
N LEU A 7 -11.61 13.83 10.10
CA LEU A 7 -11.90 15.20 9.71
C LEU A 7 -13.12 15.15 8.82
N ASP A 8 -14.16 15.89 9.18
CA ASP A 8 -15.38 15.94 8.39
C ASP A 8 -15.01 16.42 6.98
N GLY A 9 -15.76 16.04 5.94
CA GLY A 9 -15.45 16.46 4.56
C GLY A 9 -15.26 17.99 4.43
N LYS A 10 -15.98 18.75 5.27
CA LYS A 10 -15.86 20.21 5.42
C LYS A 10 -14.56 20.65 6.09
N GLU A 11 -14.04 19.91 7.06
CA GLU A 11 -12.75 20.20 7.70
C GLU A 11 -11.59 19.93 6.74
N ILE A 12 -11.69 18.88 5.91
CA ILE A 12 -10.69 18.58 4.87
C ILE A 12 -10.68 19.66 3.78
N THR A 13 -11.84 20.11 3.28
CA THR A 13 -11.89 21.22 2.31
C THR A 13 -11.35 22.50 2.91
N ASN A 14 -11.69 22.82 4.17
CA ASN A 14 -11.15 23.98 4.87
C ASN A 14 -9.63 23.89 5.06
N ILE A 15 -9.07 22.69 5.27
CA ILE A 15 -7.62 22.50 5.35
C ILE A 15 -6.98 22.63 3.97
N LEU A 16 -7.58 22.07 2.93
CA LEU A 16 -7.10 22.19 1.55
C LEU A 16 -7.11 23.64 1.05
N GLU A 17 -8.15 24.42 1.38
CA GLU A 17 -8.24 25.85 1.07
C GLU A 17 -7.18 26.70 1.81
N ARG A 18 -6.75 26.24 2.99
CA ARG A 18 -5.70 26.91 3.79
C ARG A 18 -4.29 26.56 3.36
N LEU A 19 -4.10 25.51 2.56
CA LEU A 19 -2.79 25.11 2.09
C LEU A 19 -2.34 26.06 0.97
N PRO A 20 -1.12 26.63 1.05
CA PRO A 20 -0.61 27.46 -0.03
C PRO A 20 -0.44 26.63 -1.31
N ILE A 21 -0.89 27.20 -2.44
CA ILE A 21 -0.71 26.58 -3.75
C ILE A 21 0.79 26.46 -4.03
N LYS A 22 1.27 25.22 -4.13
CA LYS A 22 2.68 24.95 -4.42
C LYS A 22 3.02 25.38 -5.86
N HIS A 23 4.20 25.98 -6.04
CA HIS A 23 4.79 26.30 -7.34
C HIS A 23 3.92 27.20 -8.25
N GLN A 24 3.30 28.23 -7.67
CA GLN A 24 2.42 29.13 -8.40
C GLN A 24 3.13 29.87 -9.55
N LEU A 25 4.34 30.40 -9.31
CA LEU A 25 5.11 31.14 -10.31
C LEU A 25 5.50 30.25 -11.51
N GLU A 26 5.87 29.00 -11.24
CA GLU A 26 6.23 28.03 -12.28
C GLU A 26 5.02 27.63 -13.12
N LYS A 27 3.83 27.48 -12.50
CA LYS A 27 2.57 27.24 -13.22
C LYS A 27 2.18 28.44 -14.10
N GLU A 28 2.30 29.65 -13.59
CA GLU A 28 2.04 30.87 -14.38
C GLU A 28 3.02 31.00 -15.57
N ASN A 29 4.30 30.70 -15.37
CA ASN A 29 5.29 30.70 -16.46
C ASN A 29 4.99 29.62 -17.51
N LEU A 30 4.58 28.43 -17.07
CA LEU A 30 4.15 27.34 -17.96
C LEU A 30 2.92 27.75 -18.78
N GLN A 31 1.95 28.41 -18.16
CA GLN A 31 0.77 28.93 -18.84
C GLN A 31 1.14 29.95 -19.92
N ARG A 32 2.01 30.92 -19.61
CA ARG A 32 2.52 31.88 -20.62
C ARG A 32 3.23 31.18 -21.78
N ASN A 33 3.98 30.12 -21.50
CA ASN A 33 4.64 29.33 -22.54
C ASN A 33 3.65 28.58 -23.44
N ASN A 34 2.56 28.06 -22.86
CA ASN A 34 1.50 27.44 -23.64
C ASN A 34 0.73 28.47 -24.48
N GLU A 35 0.47 29.67 -23.95
CA GLU A 35 -0.17 30.78 -24.67
C GLU A 35 0.63 31.22 -25.90
N MET A 36 1.97 31.18 -25.85
CA MET A 36 2.80 31.48 -27.02
C MET A 36 2.53 30.54 -28.21
N LYS A 37 2.12 29.29 -27.95
CA LYS A 37 1.80 28.30 -28.99
C LYS A 37 0.41 28.48 -29.60
N PHE A 38 -0.47 29.31 -29.02
CA PHE A 38 -1.83 29.52 -29.51
C PHE A 38 -1.86 30.03 -30.95
N SER A 39 -0.91 30.89 -31.33
CA SER A 39 -0.86 31.42 -32.71
C SER A 39 -0.54 30.31 -33.73
N GLU A 40 0.31 29.35 -33.34
CA GLU A 40 0.64 28.19 -34.17
C GLU A 40 -0.55 27.24 -34.27
N MET A 41 -1.18 26.92 -33.14
CA MET A 41 -2.39 26.08 -33.08
C MET A 41 -3.52 26.63 -33.95
N TYR A 42 -3.76 27.95 -33.89
CA TYR A 42 -4.78 28.60 -34.72
C TYR A 42 -4.43 28.51 -36.22
N SER A 43 -3.17 28.71 -36.59
CA SER A 43 -2.74 28.54 -38.00
C SER A 43 -2.92 27.11 -38.49
N GLN A 44 -2.74 26.11 -37.62
CA GLN A 44 -2.93 24.70 -37.97
C GLN A 44 -4.41 24.35 -38.17
N LEU A 45 -5.30 24.88 -37.33
CA LEU A 45 -6.75 24.77 -37.54
C LEU A 45 -7.16 25.34 -38.91
N LYS A 46 -6.62 26.51 -39.28
CA LYS A 46 -6.89 27.11 -40.60
C LYS A 46 -6.38 26.32 -41.79
N GLN A 47 -5.41 25.43 -41.58
CA GLN A 47 -4.91 24.53 -42.63
C GLN A 47 -5.73 23.23 -42.74
N GLY A 48 -6.78 23.06 -41.92
CA GLY A 48 -7.64 21.88 -41.92
C GLY A 48 -7.15 20.73 -41.04
N PHE A 49 -6.25 21.01 -40.10
CA PHE A 49 -5.83 20.04 -39.08
C PHE A 49 -6.69 20.18 -37.83
N ASN A 50 -7.02 19.05 -37.21
CA ASN A 50 -7.69 19.05 -35.91
C ASN A 50 -6.66 19.00 -34.78
N LEU A 51 -6.97 19.61 -33.63
CA LEU A 51 -6.01 19.74 -32.53
C LEU A 51 -6.29 18.74 -31.42
N LEU A 52 -5.24 18.04 -30.99
CA LEU A 52 -5.30 17.08 -29.90
C LEU A 52 -4.37 17.48 -28.76
N LEU A 53 -4.94 17.89 -27.64
CA LEU A 53 -4.19 18.41 -26.49
C LEU A 53 -3.98 17.31 -25.45
N TYR A 54 -2.72 16.97 -25.20
CA TYR A 54 -2.33 16.01 -24.17
C TYR A 54 -1.32 16.64 -23.20
N GLY A 55 -1.31 16.16 -21.96
CA GLY A 55 -0.44 16.70 -20.93
C GLY A 55 -1.04 16.56 -19.55
N PHE A 56 -0.19 16.62 -18.53
CA PHE A 56 -0.58 16.46 -17.14
C PHE A 56 -1.25 17.72 -16.60
N GLY A 57 -2.43 17.56 -15.99
CA GLY A 57 -3.27 18.62 -15.43
C GLY A 57 -4.52 18.92 -16.26
N SER A 58 -5.49 19.58 -15.62
CA SER A 58 -6.73 20.02 -16.27
C SER A 58 -6.43 21.04 -17.38
N LYS A 59 -6.99 20.78 -18.57
CA LYS A 59 -6.80 21.59 -19.78
C LYS A 59 -8.01 22.46 -20.13
N ILE A 60 -9.10 22.35 -19.37
CA ILE A 60 -10.38 23.03 -19.65
C ILE A 60 -10.15 24.54 -19.76
N GLN A 61 -9.59 25.16 -18.72
CA GLN A 61 -9.29 26.60 -18.69
C GLN A 61 -8.34 27.05 -19.83
N LEU A 62 -7.39 26.21 -20.21
CA LEU A 62 -6.43 26.54 -21.28
C LEU A 62 -7.11 26.54 -22.65
N ILE A 63 -8.02 25.60 -22.88
CA ILE A 63 -8.80 25.49 -24.12
C ILE A 63 -9.81 26.64 -24.20
N ASP A 64 -10.52 26.93 -23.11
CA ASP A 64 -11.46 28.05 -23.05
C ASP A 64 -10.74 29.37 -23.36
N HIS A 65 -9.57 29.58 -22.75
CA HIS A 65 -8.75 30.77 -23.02
C HIS A 65 -8.26 30.83 -24.47
N PHE A 66 -7.92 29.69 -25.08
CA PHE A 66 -7.53 29.63 -26.49
C PHE A 66 -8.69 30.03 -27.42
N ILE A 67 -9.90 29.54 -27.14
CA ILE A 67 -11.10 29.84 -27.92
C ILE A 67 -11.43 31.34 -27.81
N GLU A 68 -11.49 31.87 -26.59
CA GLU A 68 -11.79 33.28 -26.34
C GLU A 68 -10.76 34.23 -26.97
N SER A 69 -9.49 33.83 -26.99
CA SER A 69 -8.40 34.70 -27.46
C SER A 69 -8.16 34.68 -28.97
N LYS A 70 -8.39 33.54 -29.64
CA LYS A 70 -8.03 33.34 -31.06
C LYS A 70 -9.18 32.94 -31.97
N CYS A 71 -10.18 32.21 -31.48
CA CYS A 71 -11.25 31.64 -32.29
C CYS A 71 -12.50 32.55 -32.33
N THR A 72 -12.33 33.85 -32.56
CA THR A 72 -13.42 34.84 -32.63
C THR A 72 -14.10 34.92 -33.99
N ASP A 73 -13.64 34.13 -34.95
CA ASP A 73 -14.02 34.14 -36.37
C ASP A 73 -15.07 33.09 -36.75
N GLY A 74 -15.53 32.30 -35.77
CA GLY A 74 -16.49 31.23 -35.98
C GLY A 74 -17.33 30.93 -34.74
N ILE A 75 -18.24 29.98 -34.84
CA ILE A 75 -19.07 29.53 -33.71
C ILE A 75 -18.31 28.44 -32.96
N SER A 76 -18.12 28.63 -31.66
CA SER A 76 -17.54 27.61 -30.77
C SER A 76 -18.62 26.87 -29.99
N ILE A 77 -18.60 25.54 -30.06
CA ILE A 77 -19.48 24.66 -29.29
C ILE A 77 -18.59 23.83 -28.36
N SER A 78 -18.71 24.03 -27.04
CA SER A 78 -17.96 23.27 -26.04
C SER A 78 -18.81 22.14 -25.45
N ILE A 79 -18.21 20.95 -25.38
CA ILE A 79 -18.83 19.73 -24.91
C ILE A 79 -17.94 19.10 -23.85
N ASN A 80 -18.53 18.85 -22.70
CA ASN A 80 -17.88 18.24 -21.54
C ASN A 80 -17.96 16.72 -21.62
N GLY A 81 -16.97 16.08 -22.23
CA GLY A 81 -16.93 14.63 -22.40
C GLY A 81 -16.62 13.82 -21.14
N TYR A 82 -16.13 14.47 -20.08
CA TYR A 82 -15.99 13.85 -18.76
C TYR A 82 -17.34 13.58 -18.07
N LEU A 83 -18.44 14.18 -18.53
CA LEU A 83 -19.78 13.93 -17.98
C LEU A 83 -20.32 12.58 -18.48
N PRO A 84 -20.72 11.65 -17.59
CA PRO A 84 -21.23 10.34 -17.99
C PRO A 84 -22.61 10.41 -18.65
N THR A 85 -23.35 11.50 -18.47
CA THR A 85 -24.68 11.72 -19.06
C THR A 85 -24.62 12.16 -20.52
N VAL A 86 -23.50 12.73 -20.96
CA VAL A 86 -23.37 13.24 -22.33
C VAL A 86 -23.23 12.08 -23.30
N THR A 87 -24.11 12.04 -24.29
CA THR A 87 -24.08 11.04 -25.36
C THR A 87 -23.67 11.68 -26.69
N ILE A 88 -23.26 10.85 -27.66
CA ILE A 88 -22.96 11.33 -29.02
C ILE A 88 -24.19 11.99 -29.69
N LYS A 89 -25.41 11.63 -29.28
CA LYS A 89 -26.63 12.27 -29.77
C LYS A 89 -26.72 13.73 -29.35
N ASP A 90 -26.22 14.06 -28.16
CA ASP A 90 -26.22 15.44 -27.65
C ASP A 90 -25.19 16.31 -28.38
N VAL A 91 -24.07 15.71 -28.81
CA VAL A 91 -23.11 16.36 -29.71
C VAL A 91 -23.76 16.69 -31.05
N LEU A 92 -24.44 15.71 -31.64
CA LEU A 92 -25.07 15.86 -32.95
C LEU A 92 -26.26 16.82 -32.90
N SER A 93 -27.05 16.79 -31.83
CA SER A 93 -28.15 17.74 -31.62
C SER A 93 -27.65 19.16 -31.37
N SER A 94 -26.50 19.33 -30.69
CA SER A 94 -25.87 20.65 -30.53
C SER A 94 -25.42 21.26 -31.85
N LEU A 95 -25.10 20.43 -32.85
CA LEU A 95 -24.75 20.87 -34.20
C LEU A 95 -25.98 21.13 -35.09
N THR A 96 -27.17 20.64 -34.73
CA THR A 96 -28.39 20.81 -35.53
C THR A 96 -29.50 21.49 -34.74
N PHE A 97 -29.88 22.69 -35.15
CA PHE A 97 -30.99 23.45 -34.53
C PHE A 97 -32.40 22.88 -34.84
N ASP A 98 -32.51 21.90 -35.75
CA ASP A 98 -33.80 21.33 -36.17
C ASP A 98 -34.30 20.23 -35.21
N ASN A 99 -35.56 20.34 -34.75
CA ASN A 99 -36.28 19.37 -33.90
C ASN A 99 -36.58 18.01 -34.60
N LYS A 100 -35.84 17.64 -35.65
CA LYS A 100 -36.01 16.38 -36.36
C LYS A 100 -35.43 15.24 -35.53
N LYS A 101 -36.30 14.31 -35.13
CA LYS A 101 -35.87 13.09 -34.43
C LYS A 101 -35.27 12.10 -35.43
N PHE A 102 -33.96 11.91 -35.36
CA PHE A 102 -33.27 10.87 -36.12
C PHE A 102 -33.33 9.54 -35.38
N SER A 103 -33.61 8.44 -36.09
CA SER A 103 -33.67 7.09 -35.52
C SER A 103 -32.29 6.55 -35.12
N ASP A 104 -31.23 6.98 -35.82
CA ASP A 104 -29.87 6.46 -35.66
C ASP A 104 -28.84 7.60 -35.70
N PRO A 105 -27.81 7.63 -34.83
CA PRO A 105 -26.78 8.66 -34.82
C PRO A 105 -25.98 8.77 -36.13
N MET A 106 -25.81 7.67 -36.87
CA MET A 106 -25.10 7.68 -38.15
C MET A 106 -25.89 8.42 -39.24
N ALA A 107 -27.22 8.28 -39.25
CA ALA A 107 -28.11 9.00 -40.16
C ALA A 107 -28.08 10.51 -39.89
N HIS A 108 -28.01 10.91 -38.63
CA HIS A 108 -27.87 12.31 -38.21
C HIS A 108 -26.51 12.88 -38.63
N CYS A 109 -25.43 12.12 -38.47
CA CYS A 109 -24.10 12.53 -38.97
C CYS A 109 -24.07 12.73 -40.49
N ASN A 110 -24.69 11.84 -41.27
CA ASN A 110 -24.77 11.97 -42.72
C ASN A 110 -25.62 13.17 -43.15
N TYR A 111 -26.67 13.49 -42.39
CA TYR A 111 -27.45 14.71 -42.60
C TYR A 111 -26.59 15.96 -42.39
N ILE A 112 -25.82 16.02 -41.29
CA ILE A 112 -24.90 17.13 -41.02
C ILE A 112 -23.88 17.29 -42.15
N LYS A 113 -23.27 16.19 -42.60
CA LYS A 113 -22.36 16.21 -43.76
C LYS A 113 -23.04 16.78 -45.01
N SER A 114 -24.27 16.37 -45.31
CA SER A 114 -25.02 16.89 -46.45
C SER A 114 -25.35 18.37 -46.32
N LEU A 115 -25.57 18.90 -45.10
CA LEU A 115 -25.81 20.33 -44.89
C LEU A 115 -24.58 21.17 -45.23
N PHE A 116 -23.39 20.75 -44.76
CA PHE A 116 -22.14 21.42 -45.06
C PHE A 116 -21.74 21.27 -46.54
N GLN A 117 -21.98 20.10 -47.15
CA GLN A 117 -21.74 19.89 -48.60
C GLN A 117 -22.70 20.69 -49.49
N ASN A 118 -23.96 20.88 -49.08
CA ASN A 118 -24.93 21.67 -49.84
C ASN A 118 -24.66 23.18 -49.73
N TYR A 119 -24.00 23.65 -48.67
CA TYR A 119 -23.59 25.06 -48.54
C TYR A 119 -22.62 25.48 -49.64
N ASP A 120 -21.67 24.61 -50.03
CA ASP A 120 -20.77 24.85 -51.17
C ASP A 120 -21.52 24.99 -52.52
N SER A 121 -22.70 24.38 -52.65
CA SER A 121 -23.53 24.48 -53.87
C SER A 121 -24.47 25.68 -53.91
N ILE A 122 -24.76 26.32 -52.76
CA ILE A 122 -25.64 27.49 -52.66
C ILE A 122 -24.88 28.78 -53.06
N GLU A 123 -23.56 28.82 -52.93
CA GLU A 123 -22.73 29.95 -53.40
C GLU A 123 -22.81 30.18 -54.92
N ALA A 124 -23.17 29.15 -55.71
CA ALA A 124 -23.31 29.29 -57.16
C ALA A 124 -24.63 29.96 -57.61
N TYR A 125 -25.60 30.19 -56.70
CA TYR A 125 -26.95 30.66 -57.07
C TYR A 125 -27.50 31.86 -56.28
N SER A 126 -26.80 32.37 -55.26
CA SER A 126 -27.32 33.44 -54.38
C SER A 126 -26.71 34.84 -54.63
N GLU A 127 -26.82 35.35 -55.86
CA GLU A 127 -26.65 36.79 -56.14
C GLU A 127 -27.93 37.62 -55.85
N ARG A 128 -29.02 37.01 -55.35
CA ARG A 128 -30.28 37.73 -55.11
C ARG A 128 -31.00 37.20 -53.87
N GLU A 129 -30.79 37.88 -52.74
CA GLU A 129 -31.82 38.40 -51.81
C GLU A 129 -31.19 38.73 -50.45
N GLU A 130 -31.45 39.94 -49.96
CA GLU A 130 -31.03 40.45 -48.66
C GLU A 130 -31.81 39.74 -47.53
N VAL A 131 -31.30 38.59 -47.09
CA VAL A 131 -31.61 38.04 -45.77
C VAL A 131 -30.28 37.79 -45.07
N THR A 132 -30.10 38.44 -43.92
CA THR A 132 -28.94 38.39 -43.03
C THR A 132 -28.70 36.96 -42.51
N SER A 133 -28.20 36.08 -43.38
CA SER A 133 -27.61 34.81 -43.00
C SER A 133 -26.15 35.08 -42.64
N ILE A 134 -25.83 34.93 -41.36
CA ILE A 134 -24.47 35.03 -40.86
C ILE A 134 -23.65 34.00 -41.63
N LYS A 135 -22.67 34.45 -42.44
CA LYS A 135 -21.67 33.55 -43.04
C LYS A 135 -20.87 32.93 -41.91
N ILE A 136 -21.11 31.65 -41.62
CA ILE A 136 -20.31 30.90 -40.65
C ILE A 136 -19.25 30.18 -41.47
N ASP A 137 -18.10 30.81 -41.67
CA ASP A 137 -17.00 30.22 -42.44
C ASP A 137 -16.37 29.04 -41.70
N HIS A 138 -16.45 29.03 -40.36
CA HIS A 138 -15.85 27.99 -39.51
C HIS A 138 -16.68 27.69 -38.24
N VAL A 139 -16.76 26.41 -37.89
CA VAL A 139 -17.35 25.91 -36.64
C VAL A 139 -16.26 25.22 -35.83
N TYR A 140 -16.06 25.63 -34.59
CA TYR A 140 -15.11 25.00 -33.67
C TYR A 140 -15.84 24.10 -32.69
N LEU A 141 -15.64 22.80 -32.81
CA LEU A 141 -16.18 21.80 -31.90
C LEU A 141 -15.12 21.45 -30.85
N VAL A 142 -15.39 21.82 -29.61
CA VAL A 142 -14.46 21.64 -28.50
C VAL A 142 -14.95 20.49 -27.63
N ILE A 143 -14.14 19.45 -27.51
CA ILE A 143 -14.45 18.24 -26.75
C ILE A 143 -13.44 18.10 -25.63
N HIS A 144 -13.84 18.48 -24.41
CA HIS A 144 -13.04 18.18 -23.22
C HIS A 144 -13.15 16.69 -22.92
N ASN A 145 -12.03 15.99 -22.79
CA ASN A 145 -11.95 14.56 -22.54
C ASN A 145 -12.68 13.73 -23.60
N ILE A 146 -12.13 13.69 -24.81
CA ILE A 146 -12.63 12.82 -25.91
C ILE A 146 -12.58 11.32 -25.55
N ASP A 147 -11.77 10.99 -24.55
CA ASP A 147 -11.61 9.69 -23.91
C ASP A 147 -12.58 9.45 -22.73
N GLY A 148 -13.57 10.32 -22.57
CA GLY A 148 -14.66 10.18 -21.62
C GLY A 148 -15.43 8.87 -21.77
N VAL A 149 -16.01 8.37 -20.68
CA VAL A 149 -16.61 7.02 -20.62
C VAL A 149 -17.65 6.79 -21.73
N SER A 150 -18.47 7.79 -22.04
CA SER A 150 -19.53 7.72 -23.06
C SER A 150 -19.00 7.79 -24.50
N PHE A 151 -17.80 8.35 -24.70
CA PHE A 151 -17.18 8.53 -26.01
C PHE A 151 -16.20 7.42 -26.40
N ARG A 152 -15.85 6.50 -25.49
CA ARG A 152 -14.95 5.35 -25.77
C ARG A 152 -15.51 4.32 -26.74
N ASN A 153 -16.82 4.32 -26.98
CA ASN A 153 -17.45 3.38 -27.89
C ASN A 153 -17.00 3.63 -29.33
N GLU A 154 -16.76 2.55 -30.08
CA GLU A 154 -16.29 2.63 -31.47
C GLU A 154 -17.23 3.45 -32.35
N THR A 155 -18.55 3.31 -32.16
CA THR A 155 -19.56 4.08 -32.91
C THR A 155 -19.46 5.59 -32.68
N SER A 156 -19.19 6.01 -31.44
CA SER A 156 -19.03 7.44 -31.10
C SER A 156 -17.77 8.01 -31.76
N GLN A 157 -16.64 7.30 -31.70
CA GLN A 157 -15.38 7.73 -32.33
C GLN A 157 -15.48 7.71 -33.86
N GLN A 158 -16.18 6.74 -34.45
CA GLN A 158 -16.47 6.71 -35.89
C GLN A 158 -17.25 7.96 -36.31
N ILE A 159 -18.31 8.33 -35.58
CA ILE A 159 -19.10 9.52 -35.89
C ILE A 159 -18.26 10.79 -35.76
N LEU A 160 -17.47 10.92 -34.70
CA LEU A 160 -16.56 12.05 -34.53
C LEU A 160 -15.52 12.12 -35.66
N SER A 161 -14.98 10.99 -36.11
CA SER A 161 -14.03 10.95 -37.24
C SER A 161 -14.68 11.41 -38.55
N LEU A 162 -15.97 11.10 -38.74
CA LEU A 162 -16.72 11.57 -39.90
C LEU A 162 -16.99 13.07 -39.81
N LEU A 163 -17.25 13.63 -38.63
CA LEU A 163 -17.40 15.07 -38.44
C LEU A 163 -16.08 15.81 -38.67
N ALA A 164 -14.96 15.24 -38.22
CA ALA A 164 -13.61 15.79 -38.37
C ALA A 164 -13.14 15.94 -39.83
N GLU A 165 -13.76 15.18 -40.75
CA GLU A 165 -13.49 15.22 -42.20
C GLU A 165 -14.07 16.49 -42.87
N ILE A 166 -14.98 17.20 -42.21
CA ILE A 166 -15.65 18.39 -42.77
C ILE A 166 -14.69 19.58 -42.68
N PRO A 167 -14.29 20.23 -43.79
CA PRO A 167 -13.26 21.28 -43.78
C PRO A 167 -13.68 22.57 -43.05
N GLN A 168 -14.99 22.80 -42.94
CA GLN A 168 -15.57 23.93 -42.21
C GLN A 168 -15.71 23.65 -40.70
N LEU A 169 -15.59 22.40 -40.26
CA LEU A 169 -15.74 21.99 -38.86
C LEU A 169 -14.40 21.54 -38.29
N HIS A 170 -13.87 22.31 -37.34
CA HIS A 170 -12.59 22.04 -36.72
C HIS A 170 -12.80 21.48 -35.32
N ILE A 171 -12.16 20.35 -35.02
CA ILE A 171 -12.26 19.70 -33.70
C ILE A 171 -11.02 20.04 -32.85
N ILE A 172 -11.28 20.49 -31.63
CA ILE A 172 -10.27 20.70 -30.59
C ILE A 172 -10.61 19.75 -29.44
N ALA A 173 -9.77 18.76 -29.20
CA ALA A 173 -10.02 17.73 -28.20
C ALA A 173 -8.92 17.67 -27.14
N SER A 174 -9.29 17.33 -25.90
CA SER A 174 -8.32 17.00 -24.84
C SER A 174 -8.31 15.51 -24.48
N ILE A 175 -7.13 15.02 -24.11
CA ILE A 175 -6.89 13.65 -23.63
C ILE A 175 -6.24 13.68 -22.25
N ASP A 176 -6.67 12.76 -21.38
CA ASP A 176 -6.05 12.51 -20.07
C ASP A 176 -5.69 11.03 -19.82
N HIS A 177 -6.40 10.11 -20.45
CA HIS A 177 -6.23 8.68 -20.28
C HIS A 177 -5.02 8.16 -21.06
N ILE A 178 -4.17 7.39 -20.39
CA ILE A 178 -2.92 6.84 -20.96
C ILE A 178 -3.18 6.04 -22.25
N ASN A 179 -4.30 5.32 -22.29
CA ASN A 179 -4.67 4.47 -23.42
C ASN A 179 -5.51 5.19 -24.50
N ALA A 180 -5.67 6.51 -24.45
CA ALA A 180 -6.56 7.21 -25.38
C ALA A 180 -6.17 7.05 -26.86
N PHE A 181 -4.87 7.01 -27.17
CA PHE A 181 -4.39 6.77 -28.54
C PHE A 181 -4.78 5.40 -29.12
N PHE A 182 -5.18 4.43 -28.29
CA PHE A 182 -5.66 3.13 -28.78
C PHE A 182 -7.12 3.17 -29.27
N LEU A 183 -7.84 4.28 -29.07
CA LEU A 183 -9.22 4.41 -29.53
C LEU A 183 -9.34 4.50 -31.05
N TRP A 184 -8.26 4.83 -31.76
CA TRP A 184 -8.27 5.06 -33.20
C TRP A 184 -7.47 4.00 -33.95
N HIS A 185 -8.10 3.43 -34.96
CA HIS A 185 -7.41 2.64 -35.98
C HIS A 185 -6.94 3.58 -37.11
N SER A 186 -5.99 3.13 -37.95
CA SER A 186 -5.38 3.94 -39.02
C SER A 186 -6.40 4.75 -39.83
N GLN A 187 -7.52 4.17 -40.23
CA GLN A 187 -8.55 4.86 -41.02
C GLN A 187 -9.29 5.97 -40.27
N MET A 188 -9.44 5.86 -38.94
CA MET A 188 -10.04 6.92 -38.14
C MET A 188 -9.03 8.04 -37.90
N ASP A 189 -7.77 7.68 -37.63
CA ASP A 189 -6.69 8.64 -37.41
C ASP A 189 -6.46 9.51 -38.66
N ASP A 190 -6.46 8.90 -39.85
CA ASP A 190 -6.38 9.60 -41.13
C ASP A 190 -7.53 10.61 -41.32
N LYS A 191 -8.75 10.27 -40.87
CA LYS A 191 -9.93 11.16 -40.97
C LYS A 191 -9.90 12.27 -39.94
N PHE A 192 -9.41 11.98 -38.74
CA PHE A 192 -9.27 12.99 -37.71
C PHE A 192 -8.16 13.98 -38.03
N ASN A 193 -7.13 13.60 -38.79
CA ASN A 193 -6.03 14.47 -39.19
C ASN A 193 -5.45 15.26 -37.99
N TRP A 194 -5.15 14.53 -36.91
CA TRP A 194 -4.75 15.12 -35.62
C TRP A 194 -3.35 15.73 -35.67
N ILE A 195 -3.20 16.91 -35.08
CA ILE A 195 -1.91 17.44 -34.63
C ILE A 195 -1.86 17.37 -33.09
N PRO A 196 -1.02 16.47 -32.53
CA PRO A 196 -0.91 16.31 -31.09
C PRO A 196 -0.01 17.41 -30.48
N HIS A 197 -0.55 18.16 -29.53
CA HIS A 197 0.14 19.22 -28.79
C HIS A 197 0.36 18.86 -27.33
N SER A 198 1.62 18.91 -26.89
CA SER A 198 1.97 18.74 -25.48
C SER A 198 1.75 20.06 -24.72
N MET A 199 0.69 20.09 -23.90
CA MET A 199 0.28 21.23 -23.07
C MET A 199 0.01 20.79 -21.63
N PRO A 200 1.05 20.46 -20.84
CA PRO A 200 0.87 20.25 -19.41
C PRO A 200 0.46 21.57 -18.73
N THR A 201 -0.42 21.50 -17.74
CA THR A 201 -0.87 22.64 -16.92
C THR A 201 -0.58 22.45 -15.43
N PHE A 202 -0.43 21.19 -14.98
CA PHE A 202 -0.32 20.82 -13.55
C PHE A 202 -1.46 21.39 -12.67
N ASN A 203 -2.62 21.71 -13.28
CA ASN A 203 -3.84 22.10 -12.56
C ASN A 203 -4.60 20.88 -12.08
N ASN A 204 -5.35 21.03 -10.99
CA ASN A 204 -6.12 19.96 -10.37
C ASN A 204 -7.33 19.60 -11.25
N TYR A 205 -7.68 18.31 -11.31
CA TYR A 205 -8.80 17.75 -12.08
C TYR A 205 -10.14 17.83 -11.31
N TYR A 206 -10.48 18.99 -10.73
CA TYR A 206 -11.66 19.08 -9.87
C TYR A 206 -12.96 18.80 -10.62
N ALA A 207 -13.14 19.36 -11.80
CA ALA A 207 -14.37 19.19 -12.59
C ALA A 207 -14.48 17.78 -13.17
N GLU A 208 -13.36 17.23 -13.64
CA GLU A 208 -13.28 15.93 -14.28
C GLU A 208 -13.44 14.79 -13.27
N SER A 209 -12.83 14.89 -12.08
CA SER A 209 -12.88 13.85 -11.04
C SER A 209 -14.11 13.90 -10.13
N ALA A 210 -14.86 15.01 -10.10
CA ALA A 210 -16.04 15.16 -9.23
C ALA A 210 -17.08 14.04 -9.47
N TYR A 211 -17.26 13.61 -10.72
CA TYR A 211 -18.25 12.60 -11.09
C TYR A 211 -17.76 11.16 -10.91
N GLU A 212 -16.45 10.91 -11.04
CA GLU A 212 -15.87 9.58 -10.78
C GLU A 212 -16.05 9.17 -9.30
N ILE A 213 -15.91 10.12 -8.37
CA ILE A 213 -16.10 9.90 -6.93
C ILE A 213 -17.56 9.53 -6.61
N ALA A 214 -18.54 10.12 -7.30
CA ALA A 214 -19.95 9.79 -7.12
C ALA A 214 -20.27 8.35 -7.57
N ILE A 215 -19.68 7.90 -8.68
CA ILE A 215 -19.86 6.53 -9.22
C ILE A 215 -19.12 5.50 -8.35
N LEU A 216 -17.95 5.83 -7.82
CA LEU A 216 -17.23 4.97 -6.89
C LEU A 216 -18.00 4.77 -5.58
N ASN A 217 -18.72 5.79 -5.12
CA ASN A 217 -19.57 5.71 -3.93
C ASN A 217 -20.91 4.98 -4.16
N SER A 218 -21.43 4.94 -5.39
CA SER A 218 -22.71 4.26 -5.70
C SER A 218 -22.57 2.76 -5.97
N ARG A 219 -21.36 2.25 -6.26
CA ARG A 219 -21.11 0.81 -6.47
C ARG A 219 -21.04 -0.02 -5.19
N GLY A 220 -21.02 0.61 -4.02
CA GLY A 220 -21.30 -0.06 -2.74
C GLY A 220 -22.80 0.00 -2.47
N ASN A 221 -23.44 -1.14 -2.17
CA ASN A 221 -24.88 -1.27 -1.85
C ASN A 221 -25.35 -0.52 -0.56
N LYS A 222 -24.72 0.60 -0.20
CA LYS A 222 -25.17 1.54 0.82
C LYS A 222 -25.14 2.93 0.21
N LEU A 223 -26.32 3.49 -0.07
CA LEU A 223 -26.47 4.92 -0.37
C LEU A 223 -25.78 5.73 0.74
N SER A 224 -24.83 6.58 0.34
CA SER A 224 -24.15 7.48 1.26
C SER A 224 -24.97 8.75 1.43
N MET A 225 -25.06 9.28 2.64
CA MET A 225 -25.80 10.53 2.92
C MET A 225 -25.26 11.70 2.07
N ASN A 226 -23.95 11.72 1.82
CA ASN A 226 -23.30 12.75 1.02
C ASN A 226 -23.66 12.66 -0.47
N SER A 227 -23.93 11.46 -1.00
CA SER A 227 -24.38 11.34 -2.40
C SER A 227 -25.80 11.85 -2.57
N VAL A 228 -26.68 11.61 -1.58
CA VAL A 228 -28.04 12.16 -1.60
C VAL A 228 -28.01 13.69 -1.50
N LEU A 229 -27.18 14.26 -0.63
CA LEU A 229 -27.02 15.72 -0.52
C LEU A 229 -26.44 16.36 -1.80
N THR A 230 -25.51 15.69 -2.47
CA THR A 230 -24.93 16.22 -3.72
C THR A 230 -25.97 16.24 -4.84
N VAL A 231 -26.80 15.19 -4.96
CA VAL A 231 -27.90 15.15 -5.94
C VAL A 231 -28.99 16.16 -5.58
N LEU A 232 -29.30 16.36 -4.29
CA LEU A 232 -30.25 17.39 -3.88
C LEU A 232 -29.79 18.81 -4.26
N LYS A 233 -28.47 19.07 -4.32
CA LYS A 233 -27.92 20.38 -4.74
C LYS A 233 -28.03 20.64 -6.24
N SER A 234 -28.09 19.60 -7.08
CA SER A 234 -28.27 19.76 -8.54
C SER A 234 -29.74 19.90 -8.96
N LEU A 235 -30.67 19.69 -8.03
CA LEU A 235 -32.11 19.60 -8.29
C LEU A 235 -32.86 20.93 -8.06
N THR A 236 -33.96 21.10 -8.80
CA THR A 236 -34.88 22.24 -8.63
C THR A 236 -35.52 22.24 -7.24
N GLU A 237 -35.93 23.43 -6.78
CA GLU A 237 -36.59 23.61 -5.47
C GLU A 237 -37.88 22.77 -5.33
N THR A 238 -38.63 22.60 -6.42
CA THR A 238 -39.82 21.75 -6.47
C THR A 238 -39.49 20.26 -6.27
N SER A 239 -38.41 19.76 -6.88
CA SER A 239 -37.92 18.39 -6.68
C SER A 239 -37.44 18.15 -5.25
N ARG A 240 -36.77 19.14 -4.63
CA ARG A 240 -36.32 19.07 -3.24
C ARG A 240 -37.49 19.01 -2.25
N SER A 241 -38.52 19.83 -2.45
CA SER A 241 -39.74 19.81 -1.62
C SER A 241 -40.53 18.50 -1.77
N ALA A 242 -40.65 17.96 -2.98
CA ALA A 242 -41.29 16.66 -3.20
C ALA A 242 -40.53 15.50 -2.51
N PHE A 243 -39.20 15.55 -2.53
CA PHE A 243 -38.36 14.58 -1.83
C PHE A 243 -38.47 14.70 -0.31
N LYS A 244 -38.52 15.93 0.23
CA LYS A 244 -38.76 16.20 1.66
C LYS A 244 -40.07 15.59 2.14
N LEU A 245 -41.16 15.77 1.39
CA LEU A 245 -42.46 15.14 1.68
C LEU A 245 -42.40 13.62 1.68
N LEU A 246 -41.66 13.03 0.74
CA LEU A 246 -41.47 11.58 0.68
C LEU A 246 -40.73 11.05 1.92
N VAL A 247 -39.68 11.75 2.38
CA VAL A 247 -38.94 11.39 3.60
C VAL A 247 -39.83 11.53 4.85
N GLU A 248 -40.62 12.59 4.95
CA GLU A 248 -41.57 12.78 6.06
C GLU A 248 -42.62 11.66 6.12
N LEU A 249 -43.18 11.26 4.97
CA LEU A 249 -44.12 10.16 4.88
C LEU A 249 -43.51 8.81 5.29
N LEU A 250 -42.26 8.54 4.89
CA LEU A 250 -41.54 7.32 5.29
C LEU A 250 -41.31 7.28 6.81
N ILE A 251 -41.03 8.42 7.44
CA ILE A 251 -40.87 8.50 8.91
C ILE A 251 -42.20 8.23 9.62
N ILE A 252 -43.30 8.81 9.13
CA ILE A 252 -44.65 8.60 9.70
C ILE A 252 -45.06 7.13 9.63
N GLU A 253 -44.87 6.47 8.48
CA GLU A 253 -45.26 5.07 8.26
C GLU A 253 -44.36 4.07 9.02
N SER A 254 -43.22 4.54 9.54
CA SER A 254 -42.33 3.76 10.41
C SER A 254 -42.66 3.82 11.91
N ALA A 255 -43.69 4.57 12.34
CA ALA A 255 -44.11 4.65 13.76
C ALA A 255 -44.91 3.40 14.20
N PRO A 256 -44.77 2.92 15.46
CA PRO A 256 -45.54 1.78 15.95
C PRO A 256 -47.04 2.13 16.07
N PRO A 257 -47.96 1.19 15.75
CA PRO A 257 -49.39 1.43 15.88
C PRO A 257 -49.80 1.63 17.35
N GLN A 258 -50.60 2.67 17.61
CA GLN A 258 -51.29 2.90 18.87
C GLN A 258 -52.28 1.75 19.15
N PRO A 259 -52.52 1.36 20.42
CA PRO A 259 -53.40 0.25 20.75
C PRO A 259 -54.86 0.69 20.65
N THR A 260 -55.53 0.41 19.54
CA THR A 260 -57.00 0.47 19.46
C THR A 260 -57.56 -0.94 19.49
N ALA A 261 -58.42 -1.17 20.49
CA ALA A 261 -59.06 -2.44 20.78
C ALA A 261 -60.12 -2.80 19.74
N THR A 262 -59.78 -3.67 18.79
CA THR A 262 -60.72 -4.62 18.18
C THR A 262 -59.93 -5.85 17.71
N ASN A 263 -60.32 -7.01 18.22
CA ASN A 263 -59.75 -8.31 17.85
C ASN A 263 -60.23 -8.70 16.46
N ASP A 264 -59.48 -8.32 15.43
CA ASP A 264 -59.47 -9.04 14.16
C ASP A 264 -58.05 -9.06 13.63
N LYS A 265 -57.46 -10.25 13.51
CA LYS A 265 -56.11 -10.45 12.99
C LYS A 265 -56.11 -10.13 11.49
N PRO A 266 -55.32 -9.15 11.01
CA PRO A 266 -54.96 -9.11 9.59
C PRO A 266 -53.67 -9.93 9.39
N HIS A 267 -53.68 -10.75 8.36
CA HIS A 267 -52.55 -11.57 7.92
C HIS A 267 -51.26 -10.75 7.78
N ALA A 268 -50.28 -11.03 8.64
CA ALA A 268 -48.94 -10.48 8.55
C ALA A 268 -48.26 -10.97 7.27
N ILE A 269 -48.11 -10.09 6.28
CA ILE A 269 -47.24 -10.30 5.13
C ILE A 269 -45.82 -9.86 5.54
N PRO A 270 -44.79 -10.70 5.38
CA PRO A 270 -43.45 -10.41 5.86
C PRO A 270 -42.72 -9.47 4.88
N PHE A 271 -42.76 -8.16 5.11
CA PHE A 271 -41.81 -7.21 4.51
C PHE A 271 -41.24 -6.26 5.58
N LYS A 272 -39.97 -6.49 5.91
CA LYS A 272 -39.16 -5.76 6.90
C LYS A 272 -38.43 -4.56 6.26
N LYS A 273 -39.13 -3.75 5.46
CA LYS A 273 -38.61 -2.52 4.83
C LYS A 273 -39.73 -1.46 4.73
N VAL A 274 -39.49 -0.25 5.22
CA VAL A 274 -40.45 0.88 5.30
C VAL A 274 -40.73 1.42 3.90
N SER A 275 -41.99 1.43 3.45
CA SER A 275 -42.35 1.89 2.09
C SER A 275 -43.66 2.68 2.08
N VAL A 276 -43.75 3.70 1.21
CA VAL A 276 -44.93 4.58 1.04
C VAL A 276 -45.58 4.31 -0.32
N SER A 277 -46.92 4.36 -0.41
CA SER A 277 -47.60 4.20 -1.71
C SER A 277 -47.51 5.47 -2.57
N PHE A 278 -47.34 5.30 -3.88
CA PHE A 278 -47.25 6.40 -4.85
C PHE A 278 -48.47 7.32 -4.79
N THR A 279 -49.67 6.76 -4.62
CA THR A 279 -50.92 7.51 -4.46
C THR A 279 -50.97 8.39 -3.22
N LYS A 280 -50.37 7.96 -2.10
CA LYS A 280 -50.30 8.77 -0.87
C LYS A 280 -49.34 9.95 -1.04
N LEU A 281 -48.19 9.72 -1.69
CA LEU A 281 -47.25 10.80 -2.00
C LEU A 281 -47.89 11.81 -2.96
N PHE A 282 -48.55 11.32 -4.01
CA PHE A 282 -49.20 12.17 -5.00
C PHE A 282 -50.25 13.09 -4.39
N ASN A 283 -51.14 12.55 -3.54
CA ASN A 283 -52.14 13.36 -2.85
C ASN A 283 -51.49 14.45 -1.98
N ARG A 284 -50.40 14.13 -1.29
CA ARG A 284 -49.70 15.11 -0.44
C ARG A 284 -48.93 16.16 -1.24
N CYS A 285 -48.40 15.80 -2.41
CA CYS A 285 -47.79 16.76 -3.34
C CYS A 285 -48.83 17.70 -3.98
N ILE A 286 -50.09 17.25 -4.15
CA ILE A 286 -51.20 18.12 -4.55
C ILE A 286 -51.57 19.06 -3.40
N ASP A 287 -51.66 18.54 -2.17
CA ASP A 287 -52.02 19.34 -0.99
C ASP A 287 -51.04 20.49 -0.73
N GLU A 288 -49.74 20.28 -1.01
CA GLU A 288 -48.70 21.32 -0.94
C GLU A 288 -48.48 22.09 -2.26
N LEU A 289 -49.34 21.90 -3.26
CA LEU A 289 -49.31 22.59 -4.56
C LEU A 289 -48.00 22.42 -5.36
N LEU A 290 -47.27 21.31 -5.16
CA LEU A 290 -46.01 21.03 -5.85
C LEU A 290 -46.21 20.49 -7.27
N VAL A 291 -47.29 19.74 -7.50
CA VAL A 291 -47.53 19.02 -8.75
C VAL A 291 -49.02 18.98 -9.10
N SER A 292 -49.36 19.10 -10.39
CA SER A 292 -50.74 19.09 -10.90
C SER A 292 -51.20 17.76 -11.53
N THR A 293 -50.27 16.91 -12.00
CA THR A 293 -50.60 15.63 -12.66
C THR A 293 -49.64 14.51 -12.25
N GLU A 294 -50.10 13.25 -12.27
CA GLU A 294 -49.25 12.08 -11.92
C GLU A 294 -48.01 11.97 -12.82
N SER A 295 -48.14 12.35 -14.10
CA SER A 295 -47.03 12.38 -15.05
C SER A 295 -45.92 13.35 -14.64
N SER A 296 -46.29 14.54 -14.13
CA SER A 296 -45.34 15.53 -13.64
C SER A 296 -44.59 15.04 -12.39
N LEU A 297 -45.26 14.32 -11.50
CA LEU A 297 -44.61 13.70 -10.33
C LEU A 297 -43.67 12.57 -10.77
N GLY A 298 -44.08 11.76 -11.76
CA GLY A 298 -43.23 10.74 -12.36
C GLY A 298 -41.96 11.32 -12.98
N GLN A 299 -42.05 12.49 -13.62
CA GLN A 299 -40.89 13.19 -14.17
C GLN A 299 -39.96 13.71 -13.07
N LEU A 300 -40.50 14.31 -11.99
CA LEU A 300 -39.67 14.76 -10.85
C LEU A 300 -38.98 13.59 -10.15
N LEU A 301 -39.63 12.43 -10.09
CA LEU A 301 -39.07 11.22 -9.47
C LEU A 301 -38.09 10.46 -10.40
N SER A 302 -38.12 10.69 -11.71
CA SER A 302 -37.24 10.04 -12.69
C SER A 302 -35.75 10.22 -12.37
N GLU A 303 -35.36 11.42 -11.96
CA GLU A 303 -33.98 11.74 -11.60
C GLU A 303 -33.53 10.99 -10.32
N PHE A 304 -34.44 10.83 -9.35
CA PHE A 304 -34.16 10.04 -8.15
C PHE A 304 -34.08 8.53 -8.41
N TYR A 305 -34.77 8.02 -9.44
CA TYR A 305 -34.64 6.63 -9.89
C TYR A 305 -33.30 6.40 -10.59
N ASP A 306 -32.90 7.32 -11.48
CA ASP A 306 -31.64 7.22 -12.24
C ASP A 306 -30.42 7.26 -11.31
N HIS A 307 -30.50 8.01 -10.21
CA HIS A 307 -29.47 8.06 -9.17
C HIS A 307 -29.57 6.93 -8.13
N GLY A 308 -30.54 6.01 -8.26
CA GLY A 308 -30.73 4.89 -7.34
C GLY A 308 -31.11 5.29 -5.92
N ILE A 309 -31.61 6.52 -5.73
CA ILE A 309 -32.01 7.05 -4.42
C ILE A 309 -33.37 6.48 -3.98
N ILE A 310 -34.26 6.24 -4.95
CA ILE A 310 -35.58 5.65 -4.72
C ILE A 310 -35.67 4.33 -5.49
N GLU A 311 -36.14 3.28 -4.83
CA GLU A 311 -36.52 2.01 -5.44
C GLU A 311 -38.05 1.89 -5.47
N THR A 312 -38.60 1.45 -6.61
CA THR A 312 -40.02 1.10 -6.73
C THR A 312 -40.26 -0.40 -6.63
N LYS A 313 -41.35 -0.79 -5.97
CA LYS A 313 -41.91 -2.14 -6.04
C LYS A 313 -43.40 -2.09 -6.29
N SER A 314 -43.86 -2.78 -7.33
CA SER A 314 -45.30 -2.96 -7.59
C SER A 314 -45.81 -4.18 -6.82
N ILE A 315 -46.77 -3.98 -5.90
CA ILE A 315 -47.47 -5.06 -5.21
C ILE A 315 -48.97 -4.85 -5.43
N ASN A 316 -49.67 -5.87 -5.94
CA ASN A 316 -51.12 -5.83 -6.21
C ASN A 316 -51.56 -4.59 -7.01
N SER A 317 -50.84 -4.25 -8.09
CA SER A 317 -51.10 -3.08 -8.95
C SER A 317 -50.95 -1.71 -8.27
N VAL A 318 -50.41 -1.66 -7.05
CA VAL A 318 -50.06 -0.41 -6.35
C VAL A 318 -48.54 -0.27 -6.32
N LEU A 319 -48.04 0.91 -6.71
CA LEU A 319 -46.63 1.25 -6.69
C LEU A 319 -46.21 1.72 -5.29
N TYR A 320 -45.22 1.06 -4.70
CA TYR A 320 -44.61 1.44 -3.43
C TYR A 320 -43.20 1.98 -3.66
N LEU A 321 -42.89 3.08 -2.96
CA LEU A 321 -41.63 3.81 -3.00
C LEU A 321 -40.84 3.51 -1.72
N HIS A 322 -39.55 3.23 -1.88
CA HIS A 322 -38.64 2.91 -0.78
C HIS A 322 -37.27 3.59 -1.00
N ILE A 323 -36.71 4.20 0.05
CA ILE A 323 -35.33 4.70 0.03
C ILE A 323 -34.40 3.65 0.66
N PRO A 324 -33.35 3.15 -0.04
CA PRO A 324 -32.37 2.18 0.47
C PRO A 324 -31.40 2.70 1.55
N ILE A 325 -31.87 3.52 2.50
CA ILE A 325 -31.07 3.99 3.64
C ILE A 325 -31.40 3.12 4.86
N GLY A 326 -30.35 2.61 5.51
CA GLY A 326 -30.48 1.80 6.71
C GLY A 326 -30.82 2.64 7.94
N SER A 327 -31.87 2.23 8.66
CA SER A 327 -32.43 2.79 9.92
C SER A 327 -33.22 4.10 9.83
N ARG A 328 -34.22 4.23 10.72
CA ARG A 328 -35.08 5.41 10.91
C ARG A 328 -34.26 6.63 11.35
N ASP A 329 -33.27 6.43 12.20
CA ASP A 329 -32.40 7.49 12.73
C ASP A 329 -31.70 8.26 11.60
N SER A 330 -31.27 7.54 10.55
CA SER A 330 -30.64 8.13 9.36
C SER A 330 -31.60 8.98 8.54
N LEU A 331 -32.89 8.60 8.46
CA LEU A 331 -33.92 9.40 7.78
C LEU A 331 -34.29 10.66 8.58
N GLU A 332 -34.31 10.58 9.91
CA GLU A 332 -34.53 11.73 10.78
C GLU A 332 -33.34 12.71 10.73
N GLU A 333 -32.10 12.20 10.63
CA GLU A 333 -30.91 13.02 10.39
C GLU A 333 -30.95 13.70 9.02
N LEU A 334 -31.33 12.97 7.97
CA LEU A 334 -31.50 13.51 6.62
C LEU A 334 -32.53 14.65 6.59
N LEU A 335 -33.67 14.47 7.28
CA LEU A 335 -34.70 15.50 7.38
C LEU A 335 -34.21 16.75 8.14
N LYS A 336 -33.39 16.58 9.19
CA LYS A 336 -32.77 17.70 9.92
C LYS A 336 -31.79 18.49 9.05
N ILE A 337 -31.02 17.80 8.21
CA ILE A 337 -30.06 18.46 7.30
C ILE A 337 -30.81 19.25 6.22
N ILE A 338 -31.84 18.66 5.60
CA ILE A 338 -32.69 19.37 4.62
C ILE A 338 -33.34 20.61 5.24
N LYS A 339 -33.87 20.50 6.48
CA LYS A 339 -34.49 21.64 7.16
C LYS A 339 -33.50 22.76 7.53
N LYS A 340 -32.24 22.42 7.82
CA LYS A 340 -31.18 23.42 8.07
C LYS A 340 -30.75 24.15 6.80
N GLU A 341 -30.63 23.45 5.67
CA GLU A 341 -30.27 24.09 4.39
C GLU A 341 -31.36 25.03 3.88
N ASP A 342 -32.64 24.81 4.25
CA ASP A 342 -33.74 25.74 3.95
C ASP A 342 -33.73 27.00 4.86
N GLU A 343 -33.12 26.95 6.05
CA GLU A 343 -33.08 28.08 7.02
C GLU A 343 -31.85 29.00 6.84
N ASP A 344 -30.72 28.49 6.32
CA ASP A 344 -29.47 29.25 6.14
C ASP A 344 -29.42 30.01 4.78
N CYS A 345 -30.42 30.86 4.53
CA CYS A 345 -30.32 31.93 3.53
C CYS A 345 -30.48 33.30 4.20
N PRO A 346 -29.36 34.00 4.45
CA PRO A 346 -29.35 35.45 4.24
C PRO A 346 -28.07 35.98 3.56
N VAL A 347 -28.29 36.72 2.47
CA VAL A 347 -27.85 38.11 2.21
C VAL A 347 -26.65 38.65 3.02
N ASP A 348 -25.59 39.00 2.28
CA ASP A 348 -24.58 40.06 2.48
C ASP A 348 -23.83 40.28 3.83
N GLN A 349 -22.52 40.52 3.64
CA GLN A 349 -21.57 41.29 4.46
C GLN A 349 -21.08 40.77 5.82
N GLY A 350 -19.75 40.79 5.95
CA GLY A 350 -19.11 41.42 7.11
C GLY A 350 -18.56 40.49 8.19
N ILE A 351 -17.22 40.38 8.20
CA ILE A 351 -16.32 40.46 9.35
C ILE A 351 -16.99 40.26 10.72
N LEU A 352 -16.54 39.26 11.50
CA LEU A 352 -16.17 39.46 12.91
C LEU A 352 -15.39 38.29 13.51
N ARG A 353 -14.25 38.69 14.10
CA ARG A 353 -13.43 37.98 15.09
C ARG A 353 -14.26 37.43 16.25
N VAL A 354 -13.74 36.41 16.95
CA VAL A 354 -13.83 36.11 18.40
C VAL A 354 -13.39 34.64 18.57
N THR A 355 -12.57 34.16 19.51
CA THR A 355 -11.67 34.68 20.56
C THR A 355 -10.86 33.46 21.00
N MET A 356 -9.64 33.70 21.47
CA MET A 356 -8.80 32.73 22.17
C MET A 356 -9.49 32.23 23.44
N ALA A 357 -9.44 30.93 23.70
CA ALA A 357 -9.62 30.35 25.03
C ALA A 357 -8.68 29.14 25.17
N ASP A 358 -7.76 29.29 26.11
CA ASP A 358 -6.74 28.33 26.52
C ASP A 358 -7.36 26.99 26.96
N THR A 359 -6.77 25.88 26.52
CA THR A 359 -6.77 24.61 27.27
C THR A 359 -5.50 23.81 26.95
N ASP A 360 -4.54 23.97 27.86
CA ASP A 360 -3.63 22.97 28.41
C ASP A 360 -2.86 22.02 27.47
N ASP A 361 -1.57 22.34 27.39
CA ASP A 361 -0.47 21.44 27.05
C ASP A 361 -0.55 20.10 27.81
N GLN A 362 -0.61 19.00 27.07
CA GLN A 362 -0.05 17.72 27.52
C GLN A 362 1.00 17.22 26.52
N PRO A 363 2.13 16.70 27.01
CA PRO A 363 3.27 16.40 26.18
C PRO A 363 2.97 15.22 25.25
N ILE A 364 3.48 15.40 24.03
CA ILE A 364 3.54 14.44 22.93
C ILE A 364 4.02 13.09 23.46
N ASN A 365 3.17 12.07 23.39
CA ASN A 365 3.56 10.68 23.70
C ASN A 365 4.65 10.23 22.73
N GLU A 366 5.86 10.06 23.28
CA GLU A 366 7.01 9.43 22.64
C GLU A 366 6.66 8.03 22.11
N PHE A 367 7.24 7.69 20.96
CA PHE A 367 7.18 6.37 20.34
C PHE A 367 7.73 5.30 21.31
N LYS A 368 6.88 4.37 21.77
CA LYS A 368 7.34 3.17 22.49
C LYS A 368 8.14 2.27 21.53
N LYS A 369 9.44 2.10 21.83
CA LYS A 369 10.31 1.06 21.23
C LYS A 369 9.65 -0.32 21.36
N ASN A 370 9.81 -1.15 20.33
CA ASN A 370 9.32 -2.52 20.27
C ASN A 370 9.78 -3.33 21.50
N HIS A 371 8.86 -4.13 22.07
CA HIS A 371 9.20 -5.14 23.07
C HIS A 371 10.19 -6.15 22.47
N ASN A 372 11.38 -6.26 23.07
CA ASN A 372 12.33 -7.30 22.70
C ASN A 372 11.71 -8.66 23.05
N LEU A 373 11.79 -9.63 22.13
CA LEU A 373 11.32 -11.00 22.37
C LEU A 373 11.90 -11.59 23.66
N PHE A 374 13.10 -11.16 24.00
CA PHE A 374 13.86 -11.55 25.18
C PHE A 374 13.48 -10.82 26.47
N GLU A 375 12.72 -9.72 26.43
CA GLU A 375 12.28 -8.99 27.64
C GLU A 375 11.36 -9.87 28.51
N LEU A 376 10.42 -10.59 27.88
CA LEU A 376 9.55 -11.55 28.57
C LEU A 376 10.32 -12.77 29.06
N VAL A 377 11.29 -13.26 28.28
CA VAL A 377 12.17 -14.37 28.69
C VAL A 377 13.04 -13.95 29.86
N TYR A 378 13.55 -12.73 29.85
CA TYR A 378 14.35 -12.14 30.90
C TYR A 378 13.57 -12.09 32.22
N GLU A 379 12.32 -11.61 32.21
CA GLU A 379 11.46 -11.67 33.38
C GLU A 379 11.26 -13.10 33.92
N ASP A 380 11.03 -14.05 33.02
CA ASP A 380 10.80 -15.45 33.39
C ASP A 380 12.05 -16.12 33.98
N VAL A 381 13.23 -15.87 33.41
CA VAL A 381 14.50 -16.37 33.97
C VAL A 381 14.76 -15.75 35.34
N MET A 382 14.48 -14.46 35.52
CA MET A 382 14.60 -13.78 36.82
C MET A 382 13.61 -14.35 37.86
N LYS A 383 12.38 -14.69 37.46
CA LYS A 383 11.39 -15.36 38.32
C LYS A 383 11.87 -16.77 38.72
N LEU A 384 12.40 -17.57 37.79
CA LEU A 384 12.95 -18.90 38.10
C LEU A 384 14.17 -18.83 39.03
N ALA A 385 15.07 -17.87 38.81
CA ALA A 385 16.20 -17.62 39.68
C ALA A 385 15.75 -17.22 41.10
N ALA A 386 14.68 -16.43 41.23
CA ALA A 386 14.10 -16.06 42.52
C ALA A 386 13.45 -17.25 43.24
N LEU A 387 12.81 -18.18 42.52
CA LEU A 387 12.17 -19.37 43.09
C LEU A 387 13.20 -20.38 43.64
N LYS A 388 14.31 -20.65 42.92
CA LYS A 388 15.33 -21.60 43.38
C LYS A 388 16.16 -21.13 44.59
N THR A 389 16.22 -19.82 44.85
CA THR A 389 16.90 -19.28 46.05
C THR A 389 16.15 -19.53 47.36
N VAL A 390 14.86 -19.89 47.29
CA VAL A 390 14.05 -20.16 48.51
C VAL A 390 14.27 -21.59 49.04
N ASP A 391 14.71 -22.53 48.19
CA ASP A 391 14.73 -23.97 48.52
C ASP A 391 16.11 -24.55 48.87
N SER A 392 17.16 -23.75 49.08
CA SER A 392 18.46 -24.27 49.54
C SER A 392 19.07 -23.44 50.69
N PRO A 393 19.23 -24.01 51.90
CA PRO A 393 19.95 -23.35 52.98
C PRO A 393 21.45 -23.60 52.77
N ILE A 394 22.08 -22.88 51.85
CA ILE A 394 23.54 -22.95 51.68
C ILE A 394 24.17 -21.87 52.57
N LYS A 395 24.90 -22.33 53.59
CA LYS A 395 25.68 -21.49 54.51
C LYS A 395 26.57 -20.51 53.71
N PRO A 396 26.64 -19.22 54.08
CA PRO A 396 27.49 -18.26 53.38
C PRO A 396 28.96 -18.61 53.64
N ASN A 397 29.60 -19.28 52.69
CA ASN A 397 31.04 -19.42 52.69
C ASN A 397 31.64 -18.06 52.37
N LYS A 398 31.93 -17.27 53.42
CA LYS A 398 32.84 -16.13 53.38
C LYS A 398 34.27 -16.60 53.07
N LYS A 399 34.52 -17.10 51.86
CA LYS A 399 35.87 -17.08 51.30
C LYS A 399 36.02 -15.75 50.59
N LYS A 400 36.69 -14.81 51.26
CA LYS A 400 37.26 -13.61 50.62
C LYS A 400 38.11 -14.10 49.45
N VAL A 401 37.60 -13.99 48.23
CA VAL A 401 38.42 -14.08 47.02
C VAL A 401 39.34 -12.85 47.08
N PRO A 402 40.67 -13.02 47.03
CA PRO A 402 41.56 -11.87 47.06
C PRO A 402 41.27 -10.99 45.84
N VAL A 403 41.14 -9.69 46.08
CA VAL A 403 41.07 -8.64 45.05
C VAL A 403 42.42 -8.62 44.32
N SER A 404 42.62 -9.54 43.40
CA SER A 404 43.70 -9.43 42.43
C SER A 404 43.24 -8.44 41.37
N LYS A 405 43.93 -7.30 41.27
CA LYS A 405 43.93 -6.37 40.13
C LYS A 405 44.39 -7.01 38.81
N ILE A 406 44.35 -8.33 38.71
CA ILE A 406 44.81 -9.12 37.58
C ILE A 406 43.55 -9.37 36.76
N LEU A 407 43.47 -8.75 35.58
CA LEU A 407 42.44 -9.11 34.60
C LEU A 407 42.45 -10.63 34.42
N PRO A 408 41.29 -11.30 34.36
CA PRO A 408 41.24 -12.73 34.10
C PRO A 408 41.98 -13.03 32.79
N PRO A 409 42.70 -14.17 32.71
CA PRO A 409 43.45 -14.50 31.51
C PRO A 409 42.53 -14.52 30.29
N PRO A 410 42.90 -13.87 29.18
CA PRO A 410 42.07 -13.85 27.98
C PRO A 410 41.83 -15.27 27.47
N ILE A 411 40.60 -15.56 27.09
CA ILE A 411 40.24 -16.84 26.46
C ILE A 411 40.45 -16.68 24.96
N ASP A 412 41.43 -17.40 24.41
CA ASP A 412 41.71 -17.36 22.98
C ASP A 412 40.62 -18.09 22.17
N LEU A 413 40.07 -17.38 21.19
CA LEU A 413 39.10 -17.86 20.21
C LEU A 413 39.77 -18.29 18.89
N SER A 414 41.03 -17.90 18.67
CA SER A 414 41.78 -18.12 17.42
C SER A 414 42.10 -19.58 17.12
N SER A 415 41.95 -20.49 18.09
CA SER A 415 42.17 -21.94 17.92
C SER A 415 41.14 -22.62 17.03
N HIS A 416 39.96 -22.02 16.84
CA HIS A 416 38.82 -22.64 16.13
C HIS A 416 38.57 -22.06 14.74
N HIS A 417 38.73 -20.74 14.56
CA HIS A 417 38.51 -20.06 13.28
C HIS A 417 39.31 -18.75 13.21
N LYS A 418 39.75 -18.37 12.00
CA LYS A 418 40.47 -17.11 11.77
C LYS A 418 39.49 -16.00 11.42
N PHE A 419 39.03 -15.29 12.44
CA PHE A 419 38.11 -14.17 12.27
C PHE A 419 38.78 -12.96 11.59
N GLN A 420 38.12 -12.45 10.56
CA GLN A 420 38.43 -11.23 9.82
C GLN A 420 37.58 -10.04 10.30
N VAL A 421 36.30 -10.30 10.60
CA VAL A 421 35.34 -9.27 11.00
C VAL A 421 35.45 -8.96 12.49
N PHE A 422 35.64 -10.00 13.31
CA PHE A 422 35.65 -9.89 14.76
C PHE A 422 37.04 -9.73 15.35
N THR A 423 37.16 -8.82 16.32
CA THR A 423 38.40 -8.57 17.08
C THR A 423 38.36 -9.22 18.47
N GLY A 424 37.16 -9.46 19.02
CA GLY A 424 36.95 -10.13 20.30
C GLY A 424 35.57 -9.86 20.90
N ALA A 425 35.36 -10.29 22.13
CA ALA A 425 34.18 -10.02 22.95
C ALA A 425 34.58 -9.78 24.41
N GLN A 426 33.79 -8.99 25.14
CA GLN A 426 34.03 -8.64 26.53
C GLN A 426 32.73 -8.75 27.35
N LEU A 427 32.82 -9.32 28.55
CA LEU A 427 31.77 -9.25 29.57
C LEU A 427 32.24 -8.36 30.71
N SER A 428 31.47 -7.30 30.98
CA SER A 428 31.75 -6.32 32.02
C SER A 428 30.67 -6.39 33.12
N VAL A 429 31.08 -6.17 34.37
CA VAL A 429 30.21 -6.27 35.55
C VAL A 429 30.40 -5.03 36.43
N TRP A 430 29.29 -4.50 36.93
CA TRP A 430 29.32 -3.47 37.97
C TRP A 430 29.58 -4.10 39.35
N GLN A 431 30.68 -3.71 39.99
CA GLN A 431 30.99 -4.09 41.37
C GLN A 431 30.89 -2.86 42.28
N ASP A 432 30.15 -2.96 43.38
CA ASP A 432 29.89 -1.82 44.28
C ASP A 432 31.16 -1.18 44.86
N THR A 433 32.24 -1.97 45.02
CA THR A 433 33.51 -1.50 45.62
C THR A 433 34.55 -1.04 44.60
N ALA A 434 34.51 -1.56 43.37
CA ALA A 434 35.52 -1.32 42.34
C ALA A 434 34.97 -0.55 41.12
N GLY A 435 33.65 -0.33 41.08
CA GLY A 435 32.95 0.20 39.92
C GLY A 435 32.87 -0.81 38.77
N PRO A 436 32.84 -0.34 37.51
CA PRO A 436 32.76 -1.21 36.35
C PRO A 436 34.08 -1.93 36.11
N THR A 437 34.02 -3.26 36.06
CA THR A 437 35.17 -4.16 35.89
C THR A 437 34.93 -5.14 34.76
N VAL A 438 36.01 -5.69 34.19
CA VAL A 438 35.94 -6.73 33.16
C VAL A 438 36.00 -8.09 33.83
N ASP A 439 34.95 -8.90 33.69
CA ASP A 439 34.89 -10.24 34.27
C ASP A 439 35.37 -11.32 33.30
N LYS A 440 35.06 -11.22 32.01
CA LYS A 440 35.55 -12.14 30.98
C LYS A 440 35.93 -11.43 29.71
N LEU A 441 36.95 -11.96 29.04
CA LEU A 441 37.47 -11.44 27.79
C LEU A 441 37.77 -12.59 26.84
N TRP A 442 37.19 -12.53 25.64
CA TRP A 442 37.43 -13.48 24.57
C TRP A 442 38.14 -12.76 23.42
N LYS A 443 39.36 -13.18 23.07
CA LYS A 443 40.19 -12.51 22.06
C LYS A 443 40.37 -13.35 20.81
N THR A 444 40.37 -12.70 19.64
CA THR A 444 40.77 -13.31 18.36
C THR A 444 42.14 -12.78 17.90
N ARG A 445 42.48 -11.53 18.21
CA ARG A 445 43.77 -10.87 17.91
C ARG A 445 44.28 -10.05 19.11
N ASP A 446 45.58 -9.84 19.21
CA ASP A 446 46.25 -9.17 20.34
C ASP A 446 46.13 -7.63 20.35
N ASN A 447 45.28 -7.03 19.53
CA ASN A 447 45.25 -5.57 19.33
C ASN A 447 44.51 -4.78 20.44
N LEU A 448 43.84 -5.45 21.38
CA LEU A 448 43.04 -4.78 22.42
C LEU A 448 43.88 -4.51 23.67
N THR A 449 44.20 -3.23 23.91
CA THR A 449 44.88 -2.79 25.15
C THR A 449 43.96 -2.96 26.37
N PRO A 450 44.51 -3.32 27.55
CA PRO A 450 43.72 -3.47 28.77
C PRO A 450 43.10 -2.15 29.24
N GLU A 451 43.74 -1.02 28.94
CA GLU A 451 43.21 0.31 29.23
C GLU A 451 41.90 0.57 28.46
N PHE A 452 41.87 0.23 27.17
CA PHE A 452 40.68 0.38 26.34
C PHE A 452 39.52 -0.52 26.80
N GLN A 453 39.81 -1.75 27.23
CA GLN A 453 38.81 -2.66 27.80
C GLN A 453 38.14 -2.07 29.05
N SER A 454 38.94 -1.49 29.94
CA SER A 454 38.44 -0.82 31.15
C SER A 454 37.65 0.45 30.82
N PHE A 455 38.05 1.17 29.77
CA PHE A 455 37.33 2.34 29.26
C PHE A 455 35.95 1.96 28.73
N ILE A 456 35.85 0.90 27.93
CA ILE A 456 34.56 0.38 27.44
C ILE A 456 33.63 0.00 28.58
N ALA A 457 34.15 -0.72 29.60
CA ALA A 457 33.36 -1.09 30.76
C ALA A 457 32.80 0.14 31.50
N ARG A 458 33.60 1.21 31.63
CA ARG A 458 33.16 2.48 32.21
C ARG A 458 32.11 3.16 31.36
N GLN A 459 32.32 3.25 30.05
CA GLN A 459 31.39 3.96 29.16
C GLN A 459 30.04 3.27 29.05
N THR A 460 30.01 1.94 29.06
CA THR A 460 28.75 1.19 28.96
C THR A 460 27.97 1.16 30.27
N LEU A 461 28.64 1.03 31.42
CA LEU A 461 27.97 0.81 32.70
C LEU A 461 27.82 2.08 33.58
N CYS A 462 28.64 3.13 33.39
CA CYS A 462 28.51 4.35 34.19
C CYS A 462 27.24 5.14 33.82
N GLY A 463 26.61 5.74 34.83
CA GLY A 463 25.43 6.60 34.66
C GLY A 463 24.11 5.86 34.48
N LEU A 464 24.08 4.56 34.78
CA LEU A 464 22.88 3.73 34.71
C LEU A 464 22.35 3.39 36.11
N ASP A 465 21.06 3.66 36.34
CA ASP A 465 20.42 3.31 37.62
C ASP A 465 20.32 1.79 37.77
N PRO A 466 20.86 1.17 38.83
CA PRO A 466 20.85 -0.29 38.99
C PRO A 466 19.44 -0.88 39.16
N THR A 467 18.45 -0.04 39.46
CA THR A 467 17.05 -0.42 39.67
C THR A 467 16.22 -0.49 38.38
N SER A 468 16.72 0.05 37.26
CA SER A 468 16.03 -0.06 35.98
C SER A 468 16.23 -1.45 35.37
N THR A 469 15.13 -2.16 35.14
CA THR A 469 15.10 -3.53 34.61
C THR A 469 15.13 -3.61 33.08
N ASN A 470 15.21 -2.47 32.39
CA ASN A 470 15.10 -2.43 30.94
C ASN A 470 16.40 -2.90 30.29
N ASP A 471 16.29 -3.89 29.40
CA ASP A 471 17.37 -4.28 28.49
C ASP A 471 17.69 -3.10 27.55
N GLU A 472 18.97 -2.73 27.47
CA GLU A 472 19.43 -1.62 26.62
C GLU A 472 20.56 -2.08 25.69
N LEU A 473 20.41 -1.79 24.39
CA LEU A 473 21.47 -1.95 23.40
C LEU A 473 22.13 -0.59 23.16
N ARG A 474 23.44 -0.50 23.44
CA ARG A 474 24.28 0.67 23.12
C ARG A 474 25.21 0.34 21.97
N PHE A 475 25.36 1.28 21.04
CA PHE A 475 26.26 1.14 19.91
C PHE A 475 27.27 2.28 19.90
N ASN A 476 28.55 1.94 20.04
CA ASN A 476 29.65 2.90 20.08
C ASN A 476 30.60 2.67 18.90
N ILE A 477 31.10 3.76 18.29
CA ILE A 477 32.07 3.71 17.18
C ILE A 477 33.34 4.45 17.62
N TYR A 478 34.51 3.85 17.39
CA TYR A 478 35.82 4.42 17.67
C TYR A 478 36.67 4.41 16.39
N PRO A 479 36.60 5.48 15.58
CA PRO A 479 37.33 5.57 14.31
C PRO A 479 38.84 5.43 14.48
N ASP A 480 39.41 6.03 15.53
CA ASP A 480 40.86 6.04 15.79
C ASP A 480 41.44 4.64 16.04
N LEU A 481 40.63 3.75 16.62
CA LEU A 481 41.00 2.36 16.89
C LEU A 481 40.49 1.42 15.80
N GLN A 482 39.79 1.93 14.79
CA GLN A 482 39.12 1.16 13.74
C GLN A 482 38.12 0.12 14.28
N LEU A 483 37.43 0.44 15.39
CA LEU A 483 36.52 -0.47 16.08
C LEU A 483 35.09 0.05 16.14
N MET A 484 34.13 -0.85 16.02
CA MET A 484 32.72 -0.63 16.36
C MET A 484 32.29 -1.65 17.42
N VAL A 485 31.52 -1.19 18.40
CA VAL A 485 31.25 -1.91 19.65
C VAL A 485 29.76 -1.82 20.00
N PRO A 486 28.93 -2.75 19.51
CA PRO A 486 27.62 -3.00 20.11
C PRO A 486 27.77 -3.65 21.49
N SER A 487 26.99 -3.17 22.44
CA SER A 487 26.98 -3.62 23.83
C SER A 487 25.55 -3.83 24.30
N HIS A 488 25.23 -5.05 24.74
CA HIS A 488 23.94 -5.39 25.35
C HIS A 488 24.07 -5.28 26.87
N ILE A 489 23.21 -4.49 27.49
CA ILE A 489 23.20 -4.23 28.93
C ILE A 489 21.99 -4.92 29.53
N PHE A 490 22.23 -5.74 30.55
CA PHE A 490 21.21 -6.54 31.22
C PHE A 490 21.54 -6.65 32.72
N ASN A 491 20.56 -6.92 33.57
CA ASN A 491 20.84 -7.15 34.99
C ASN A 491 20.87 -8.66 35.28
N SER A 492 21.77 -9.07 36.16
CA SER A 492 21.83 -10.45 36.64
C SER A 492 22.26 -10.48 38.10
N ARG A 493 21.96 -11.59 38.78
CA ARG A 493 22.44 -11.81 40.15
C ARG A 493 23.88 -12.31 40.08
N HIS A 494 24.79 -11.56 40.67
CA HIS A 494 26.18 -11.96 40.84
C HIS A 494 26.46 -12.11 42.34
N SER A 495 26.74 -13.33 42.80
CA SER A 495 26.94 -13.61 44.23
C SER A 495 25.78 -13.10 45.11
N ASP A 496 24.54 -13.39 44.71
CA ASP A 496 23.27 -13.00 45.35
C ASP A 496 22.90 -11.50 45.34
N ILE A 497 23.72 -10.63 44.74
CA ILE A 497 23.42 -9.21 44.56
C ILE A 497 22.99 -8.95 43.12
N LEU A 498 21.89 -8.20 42.94
CA LEU A 498 21.45 -7.75 41.61
C LEU A 498 22.42 -6.68 41.10
N THR A 499 23.14 -6.99 40.02
CA THR A 499 24.15 -6.10 39.43
C THR A 499 23.95 -5.98 37.92
N LYS A 500 24.47 -4.90 37.34
CA LYS A 500 24.43 -4.67 35.88
C LYS A 500 25.59 -5.36 35.19
N PHE A 501 25.27 -6.06 34.12
CA PHE A 501 26.21 -6.69 33.20
C PHE A 501 26.15 -5.99 31.84
N SER A 502 27.29 -5.95 31.15
CA SER A 502 27.37 -5.49 29.76
C SER A 502 28.16 -6.50 28.93
N PHE A 503 27.52 -7.06 27.91
CA PHE A 503 28.15 -7.93 26.93
C PHE A 503 28.45 -7.13 25.65
N SER A 504 29.73 -6.95 25.35
CA SER A 504 30.22 -6.15 24.23
C SER A 504 30.92 -7.02 23.20
N LEU A 505 30.62 -6.82 21.91
CA LEU A 505 31.33 -7.44 20.79
C LEU A 505 32.19 -6.40 20.06
N TYR A 506 33.41 -6.77 19.65
CA TYR A 506 34.32 -5.89 18.92
C TYR A 506 34.37 -6.27 17.44
N PHE A 507 33.97 -5.34 16.59
CA PHE A 507 34.04 -5.49 15.13
C PHE A 507 34.99 -4.46 14.52
N ASN A 508 35.53 -4.77 13.34
CA ASN A 508 36.32 -3.84 12.54
C ASN A 508 35.40 -2.82 11.82
N ILE A 509 35.71 -1.53 11.91
CA ILE A 509 34.94 -0.44 11.30
C ILE A 509 34.87 -0.53 9.76
N GLN A 510 35.77 -1.26 9.11
CA GLN A 510 35.75 -1.46 7.65
C GLN A 510 34.42 -2.04 7.15
N TYR A 511 33.73 -2.81 7.98
CA TYR A 511 32.45 -3.47 7.65
C TYR A 511 31.23 -2.71 8.18
N PHE A 512 31.33 -1.40 8.39
CA PHE A 512 30.25 -0.61 8.98
C PHE A 512 28.96 -0.62 8.13
N ASN A 513 29.07 -0.54 6.81
CA ASN A 513 27.92 -0.52 5.92
C ASN A 513 27.17 -1.86 5.92
N GLU A 514 27.92 -2.96 5.96
CA GLU A 514 27.41 -4.32 6.08
C GLU A 514 26.78 -4.55 7.46
N TYR A 515 27.38 -4.00 8.52
CA TYR A 515 26.84 -4.08 9.88
C TYR A 515 25.45 -3.46 9.99
N LEU A 516 25.21 -2.31 9.35
CA LEU A 516 23.90 -1.65 9.37
C LEU A 516 22.78 -2.55 8.81
N GLN A 517 23.09 -3.39 7.82
CA GLN A 517 22.12 -4.33 7.25
C GLN A 517 21.86 -5.53 8.16
N LEU A 518 22.87 -5.92 8.94
CA LEU A 518 22.85 -7.09 9.82
C LEU A 518 22.52 -6.73 11.28
N HIS A 519 22.26 -5.46 11.60
CA HIS A 519 22.08 -4.96 12.97
C HIS A 519 21.02 -5.74 13.74
N ASP A 520 19.85 -5.97 13.14
CA ASP A 520 18.73 -6.68 13.79
C ASP A 520 19.10 -8.14 14.15
N ILE A 521 19.88 -8.80 13.27
CA ILE A 521 20.36 -10.18 13.50
C ILE A 521 21.38 -10.17 14.64
N ILE A 522 22.34 -9.24 14.61
CA ILE A 522 23.38 -9.13 15.64
C ILE A 522 22.76 -8.81 17.00
N ALA A 523 21.80 -7.90 17.05
CA ALA A 523 21.06 -7.53 18.26
C ALA A 523 20.32 -8.74 18.86
N ASP A 524 19.57 -9.49 18.05
CA ASP A 524 18.86 -10.71 18.48
C ASP A 524 19.82 -11.78 19.02
N ARG A 525 20.96 -12.00 18.35
CA ARG A 525 22.00 -12.94 18.81
C ARG A 525 22.67 -12.51 20.10
N MET A 526 22.95 -11.21 20.24
CA MET A 526 23.52 -10.66 21.47
C MET A 526 22.55 -10.77 22.64
N SER A 527 21.26 -10.51 22.43
CA SER A 527 20.24 -10.70 23.46
C SER A 527 20.11 -12.17 23.87
N TYR A 528 20.13 -13.11 22.92
CA TYR A 528 20.13 -14.55 23.22
C TYR A 528 21.33 -14.96 24.10
N LEU A 529 22.55 -14.58 23.72
CA LEU A 529 23.75 -14.88 24.51
C LEU A 529 23.70 -14.22 25.89
N SER A 530 23.17 -13.00 25.97
CA SER A 530 23.01 -12.29 27.25
C SER A 530 22.03 -13.00 28.17
N CYS A 531 20.89 -13.49 27.66
CA CYS A 531 19.95 -14.31 28.44
C CYS A 531 20.57 -15.63 28.89
N ARG A 532 21.40 -16.25 28.05
CA ARG A 532 22.13 -17.47 28.42
C ARG A 532 23.14 -17.20 29.55
N LEU A 533 23.93 -16.13 29.43
CA LEU A 533 24.83 -15.68 30.50
C LEU A 533 24.05 -15.36 31.79
N LEU A 534 22.92 -14.68 31.68
CA LEU A 534 22.05 -14.40 32.83
C LEU A 534 21.63 -15.71 33.53
N LYS A 535 21.22 -16.73 32.79
CA LYS A 535 20.89 -18.06 33.35
C LYS A 535 22.09 -18.69 34.06
N GLU A 536 23.26 -18.71 33.42
CA GLU A 536 24.47 -19.33 33.96
C GLU A 536 24.92 -18.66 35.27
N TYR A 537 24.95 -17.32 35.30
CA TYR A 537 25.31 -16.55 36.50
C TYR A 537 24.24 -16.62 37.59
N SER A 538 22.96 -16.61 37.25
CA SER A 538 21.87 -16.73 38.25
C SER A 538 21.78 -18.13 38.88
N LEU A 539 22.17 -19.18 38.16
CA LEU A 539 22.25 -20.56 38.67
C LEU A 539 23.62 -20.89 39.29
N ASN A 540 24.58 -19.95 39.30
CA ASN A 540 25.99 -20.17 39.69
C ASN A 540 26.66 -21.34 38.94
N GLN A 541 26.20 -21.67 37.73
CA GLN A 541 26.76 -22.70 36.87
C GLN A 541 27.68 -22.05 35.83
N ASN A 542 28.97 -21.96 36.15
CA ASN A 542 29.96 -21.33 35.26
C ASN A 542 30.46 -22.29 34.16
N ASP A 543 29.56 -22.81 33.31
CA ASP A 543 29.94 -23.66 32.17
C ASP A 543 30.46 -22.83 30.98
N LEU A 544 31.64 -22.25 31.18
CA LEU A 544 32.33 -21.36 30.24
C LEU A 544 32.70 -22.06 28.91
N GLU A 545 32.89 -23.38 28.91
CA GLU A 545 33.25 -24.12 27.69
C GLU A 545 32.05 -24.26 26.74
N SER A 546 30.87 -24.55 27.30
CA SER A 546 29.63 -24.65 26.53
C SER A 546 29.24 -23.28 25.94
N PHE A 547 29.38 -22.20 26.72
CA PHE A 547 29.18 -20.84 26.21
C PHE A 547 30.21 -20.47 25.13
N LYS A 548 31.49 -20.81 25.31
CA LYS A 548 32.54 -20.57 24.30
C LYS A 548 32.19 -21.22 22.95
N LYS A 549 31.73 -22.48 22.95
CA LYS A 549 31.34 -23.18 21.71
C LYS A 549 30.19 -22.48 20.99
N GLU A 550 29.18 -22.02 21.74
CA GLU A 550 28.04 -21.31 21.17
C GLU A 550 28.42 -19.91 20.66
N LEU A 551 29.23 -19.17 21.41
CA LEU A 551 29.77 -17.87 20.99
C LEU A 551 30.56 -18.01 19.68
N VAL A 552 31.46 -18.99 19.59
CA VAL A 552 32.25 -19.25 18.38
C VAL A 552 31.33 -19.64 17.21
N SER A 553 30.36 -20.53 17.42
CA SER A 553 29.40 -20.90 16.38
C SER A 553 28.60 -19.70 15.88
N MET A 554 28.17 -18.82 16.77
CA MET A 554 27.43 -17.60 16.43
C MET A 554 28.32 -16.63 15.63
N MET A 555 29.56 -16.41 16.07
CA MET A 555 30.52 -15.55 15.38
C MET A 555 30.82 -16.06 13.97
N ILE A 556 30.99 -17.38 13.79
CA ILE A 556 31.21 -17.99 12.46
C ILE A 556 30.00 -17.73 11.55
N ASN A 557 28.78 -17.95 12.04
CA ASN A 557 27.56 -17.71 11.26
C ASN A 557 27.45 -16.25 10.81
N ILE A 558 27.74 -15.30 11.71
CA ILE A 558 27.71 -13.87 11.38
C ILE A 558 28.82 -13.49 10.40
N GLU A 559 30.03 -14.04 10.57
CA GLU A 559 31.13 -13.79 9.65
C GLU A 559 30.81 -14.27 8.22
N HIS A 560 30.14 -15.41 8.08
CA HIS A 560 29.64 -15.84 6.77
C HIS A 560 28.66 -14.85 6.14
N LEU A 561 27.80 -14.19 6.92
CA LEU A 561 26.91 -13.14 6.41
C LEU A 561 27.70 -11.92 5.91
N PHE A 562 28.71 -11.47 6.67
CA PHE A 562 29.56 -10.34 6.30
C PHE A 562 30.41 -10.58 5.05
N LEU A 563 30.88 -11.82 4.85
CA LEU A 563 31.72 -12.19 3.72
C LEU A 563 30.91 -12.63 2.48
N SER A 564 29.60 -12.86 2.65
CA SER A 564 28.74 -13.25 1.55
C SER A 564 28.50 -12.07 0.59
N SER A 565 28.40 -12.38 -0.70
CA SER A 565 27.91 -11.47 -1.71
C SER A 565 27.51 -12.24 -2.96
N TYR A 566 26.37 -11.88 -3.55
CA TYR A 566 25.88 -12.47 -4.78
C TYR A 566 26.12 -11.50 -5.96
N PRO A 567 26.82 -11.92 -7.02
CA PRO A 567 27.08 -11.07 -8.19
C PRO A 567 25.83 -10.85 -9.03
N ASN A 568 25.85 -9.84 -9.92
CA ASN A 568 24.79 -9.68 -10.92
C ASN A 568 24.81 -10.85 -11.91
N VAL A 569 23.64 -11.39 -12.20
CA VAL A 569 23.48 -12.62 -12.99
C VAL A 569 22.86 -12.29 -14.34
N ASN A 570 23.48 -12.79 -15.41
CA ASN A 570 22.88 -12.77 -16.75
C ASN A 570 21.76 -13.81 -16.85
N ILE A 571 20.61 -13.43 -17.41
CA ILE A 571 19.44 -14.32 -17.55
C ILE A 571 19.74 -15.61 -18.30
N LEU A 572 20.71 -15.62 -19.22
CA LEU A 572 21.12 -16.83 -19.95
C LEU A 572 21.59 -17.97 -19.03
N ASN A 573 22.16 -17.62 -17.87
CA ASN A 573 22.65 -18.60 -16.89
C ASN A 573 21.54 -19.08 -15.94
N THR A 574 20.33 -18.53 -16.05
CA THR A 574 19.19 -18.86 -15.19
C THR A 574 18.27 -19.89 -15.85
N LEU A 575 17.31 -20.41 -15.09
CA LEU A 575 16.25 -21.30 -15.59
C LEU A 575 15.37 -20.61 -16.66
N PHE A 576 15.30 -19.28 -16.66
CA PHE A 576 14.64 -18.52 -17.72
C PHE A 576 15.40 -18.52 -19.04
N GLY A 577 16.64 -19.03 -19.11
CA GLY A 577 17.35 -19.28 -20.36
C GLY A 577 16.91 -20.57 -21.06
N ASP A 578 16.34 -21.52 -20.31
CA ASP A 578 16.00 -22.85 -20.85
C ASP A 578 14.65 -22.85 -21.56
N GLN A 579 14.55 -23.61 -22.66
CA GLN A 579 13.32 -23.77 -23.43
C GLN A 579 12.39 -24.89 -22.90
N LYS A 580 12.90 -25.75 -22.01
CA LYS A 580 12.15 -26.91 -21.48
C LYS A 580 12.36 -27.02 -19.98
N MET A 581 11.35 -26.60 -19.22
CA MET A 581 11.32 -26.72 -17.77
C MET A 581 9.94 -27.17 -17.30
N ASP A 582 9.90 -27.89 -16.18
CA ASP A 582 8.66 -28.11 -15.46
C ASP A 582 8.19 -26.78 -14.85
N THR A 583 7.23 -26.16 -15.51
CA THR A 583 6.67 -24.88 -15.08
C THR A 583 5.94 -25.00 -13.75
N ASP A 584 5.34 -26.15 -13.42
CA ASP A 584 4.54 -26.28 -12.20
C ASP A 584 5.42 -26.32 -10.95
N PHE A 585 6.49 -27.12 -10.96
CA PHE A 585 7.48 -27.12 -9.88
C PHE A 585 8.13 -25.74 -9.69
N PHE A 586 8.48 -25.07 -10.79
CA PHE A 586 9.09 -23.75 -10.75
C PHE A 586 8.15 -22.67 -10.18
N ILE A 587 6.88 -22.66 -10.60
CA ILE A 587 5.90 -21.69 -10.08
C ILE A 587 5.65 -21.91 -8.58
N LYS A 588 5.59 -23.17 -8.12
CA LYS A 588 5.47 -23.48 -6.69
C LYS A 588 6.67 -22.97 -5.91
N ALA A 589 7.89 -23.16 -6.44
CA ALA A 589 9.11 -22.71 -5.80
C ALA A 589 9.14 -21.18 -5.67
N LEU A 590 8.83 -20.46 -6.75
CA LEU A 590 8.74 -19.00 -6.73
C LEU A 590 7.63 -18.49 -5.80
N THR A 591 6.46 -19.15 -5.79
CA THR A 591 5.36 -18.78 -4.90
C THR A 591 5.79 -18.89 -3.45
N SER A 592 6.43 -20.01 -3.08
CA SER A 592 6.91 -20.22 -1.73
C SER A 592 7.99 -19.21 -1.35
N HIS A 593 8.98 -19.00 -2.24
CA HIS A 593 10.07 -18.04 -2.05
C HIS A 593 9.54 -16.63 -1.74
N MET A 594 8.52 -16.17 -2.48
CA MET A 594 7.91 -14.85 -2.24
C MET A 594 7.13 -14.78 -0.92
N GLN A 595 6.43 -15.85 -0.56
CA GLN A 595 5.70 -15.92 0.72
C GLN A 595 6.62 -15.91 1.94
N THR A 596 7.83 -16.48 1.82
CA THR A 596 8.85 -16.47 2.87
C THR A 596 9.88 -15.37 2.67
N TYR A 597 9.49 -14.18 2.19
CA TYR A 597 10.35 -12.99 2.17
C TYR A 597 11.64 -13.11 1.32
N GLY A 598 11.71 -14.11 0.45
CA GLY A 598 12.88 -14.40 -0.36
C GLY A 598 13.94 -15.26 0.33
N THR A 599 13.71 -15.76 1.54
CA THR A 599 14.65 -16.68 2.22
C THR A 599 14.45 -18.11 1.73
N THR A 600 15.44 -18.63 0.99
CA THR A 600 15.38 -19.94 0.35
C THR A 600 16.71 -20.71 0.46
N VAL A 601 16.58 -21.99 0.77
CA VAL A 601 17.65 -22.97 0.77
C VAL A 601 17.37 -23.96 -0.36
N VAL A 602 18.36 -24.15 -1.25
CA VAL A 602 18.27 -25.11 -2.34
C VAL A 602 19.15 -26.31 -2.01
N ILE A 603 18.56 -27.50 -1.96
CA ILE A 603 19.26 -28.76 -1.68
C ILE A 603 19.28 -29.59 -2.97
N GLY A 604 20.42 -30.24 -3.24
CA GLY A 604 20.50 -31.27 -4.24
C GLY A 604 21.84 -31.97 -4.29
N SER A 605 21.93 -32.98 -5.15
CA SER A 605 23.15 -33.76 -5.39
C SER A 605 24.07 -33.09 -6.44
N SER A 606 23.53 -32.17 -7.26
CA SER A 606 24.24 -31.54 -8.38
C SER A 606 24.52 -30.07 -8.13
N GLU A 607 25.79 -29.71 -8.00
CA GLU A 607 26.26 -28.33 -7.82
C GLU A 607 25.82 -27.41 -8.97
N ALA A 608 25.92 -27.85 -10.22
CA ALA A 608 25.56 -27.03 -11.37
C ALA A 608 24.06 -26.68 -11.40
N LEU A 609 23.19 -27.63 -11.03
CA LEU A 609 21.74 -27.39 -10.94
C LEU A 609 21.41 -26.46 -9.78
N ILE A 610 22.03 -26.67 -8.61
CA ILE A 610 21.86 -25.78 -7.46
C ILE A 610 22.25 -24.34 -7.85
N GLN A 611 23.44 -24.14 -8.43
CA GLN A 611 23.89 -22.81 -8.86
C GLN A 611 22.89 -22.16 -9.82
N LYS A 612 22.34 -22.92 -10.78
CA LYS A 612 21.33 -22.41 -11.72
C LYS A 612 20.04 -21.96 -11.01
N TRP A 613 19.59 -22.71 -10.01
CA TRP A 613 18.44 -22.32 -9.17
C TRP A 613 18.73 -21.07 -8.35
N LEU A 614 19.90 -20.98 -7.71
CA LEU A 614 20.31 -19.79 -6.96
C LEU A 614 20.39 -18.56 -7.88
N ASP A 615 21.00 -18.72 -9.06
CA ASP A 615 21.14 -17.67 -10.08
C ASP A 615 19.74 -17.17 -10.52
N THR A 616 18.77 -18.07 -10.63
CA THR A 616 17.38 -17.71 -10.98
C THR A 616 16.64 -16.98 -9.86
N LEU A 617 16.75 -17.47 -8.62
CA LEU A 617 16.10 -16.85 -7.47
C LEU A 617 16.72 -15.49 -7.13
N SER A 618 18.01 -15.30 -7.42
CA SER A 618 18.72 -14.04 -7.20
C SER A 618 18.13 -12.86 -7.99
N LEU A 619 17.46 -13.11 -9.13
CA LEU A 619 16.78 -12.08 -9.94
C LEU A 619 15.64 -11.40 -9.19
N PHE A 620 15.09 -12.03 -8.15
CA PHE A 620 13.98 -11.50 -7.37
C PHE A 620 14.42 -10.85 -6.05
N LEU A 621 15.73 -10.80 -5.80
CA LEU A 621 16.32 -10.15 -4.63
C LEU A 621 16.77 -8.72 -4.93
N THR A 622 16.71 -7.86 -3.92
CA THR A 622 17.29 -6.51 -4.00
C THR A 622 18.82 -6.57 -3.88
N VAL A 623 19.54 -5.49 -4.23
CA VAL A 623 21.02 -5.43 -4.04
C VAL A 623 21.41 -5.66 -2.58
N LYS A 624 20.65 -5.10 -1.63
CA LYS A 624 20.89 -5.29 -0.19
C LYS A 624 20.74 -6.75 0.22
N GLU A 625 19.76 -7.46 -0.33
CA GLU A 625 19.56 -8.90 -0.07
C GLU A 625 20.58 -9.79 -0.76
N ARG A 626 21.02 -9.40 -1.96
CA ARG A 626 22.11 -10.09 -2.68
C ARG A 626 23.43 -10.02 -1.90
N LYS A 627 23.67 -8.95 -1.14
CA LYS A 627 24.84 -8.88 -0.24
C LYS A 627 24.78 -9.87 0.93
N VAL A 628 23.61 -10.37 1.31
CA VAL A 628 23.43 -11.36 2.40
C VAL A 628 23.12 -12.76 1.81
N SER A 629 23.49 -12.98 0.56
CA SER A 629 23.27 -14.23 -0.17
C SER A 629 24.60 -14.82 -0.60
N SER A 630 24.69 -16.15 -0.67
CA SER A 630 25.89 -16.85 -1.15
C SER A 630 25.60 -17.64 -2.41
N ARG A 631 26.48 -17.44 -3.40
CA ARG A 631 26.58 -18.33 -4.58
C ARG A 631 27.41 -19.58 -4.30
N GLN A 632 28.26 -19.54 -3.27
CA GLN A 632 29.05 -20.69 -2.84
C GLN A 632 28.14 -21.72 -2.16
N ILE A 633 28.32 -22.99 -2.56
CA ILE A 633 27.58 -24.11 -2.01
C ILE A 633 28.26 -24.60 -0.74
N ASN A 634 27.50 -24.68 0.34
CA ASN A 634 27.98 -25.11 1.64
C ASN A 634 27.48 -26.51 1.97
N LYS A 635 28.13 -27.16 2.95
CA LYS A 635 27.67 -28.44 3.52
C LYS A 635 26.87 -28.26 4.81
N GLU A 636 26.91 -27.05 5.38
CA GLU A 636 26.17 -26.72 6.58
C GLU A 636 25.23 -25.56 6.30
N PHE A 637 24.03 -25.65 6.89
CA PHE A 637 23.06 -24.57 6.88
C PHE A 637 23.52 -23.40 7.73
N ILE A 638 23.54 -22.21 7.11
CA ILE A 638 23.88 -20.94 7.76
C ILE A 638 22.57 -20.15 7.97
N PRO A 639 22.20 -19.82 9.21
CA PRO A 639 20.99 -19.04 9.50
C PRO A 639 21.05 -17.62 8.90
N ASP A 640 19.88 -17.05 8.61
CA ASP A 640 19.67 -15.67 8.11
C ASP A 640 20.25 -15.32 6.73
N MET A 641 20.93 -16.26 6.07
CA MET A 641 21.28 -16.13 4.65
C MET A 641 19.99 -16.07 3.82
N MET A 642 19.94 -15.12 2.89
CA MET A 642 18.77 -14.94 2.02
C MET A 642 18.63 -16.10 1.04
N ILE A 643 19.67 -16.36 0.25
CA ILE A 643 19.72 -17.51 -0.64
C ILE A 643 21.02 -18.28 -0.36
N GLN A 644 20.90 -19.60 -0.21
CA GLN A 644 22.04 -20.51 -0.05
C GLN A 644 21.79 -21.87 -0.73
N GLY A 645 22.85 -22.44 -1.29
CA GLY A 645 22.87 -23.80 -1.82
C GLY A 645 23.53 -24.77 -0.84
N LEU A 646 22.92 -25.94 -0.65
CA LEU A 646 23.45 -27.00 0.20
C LEU A 646 23.60 -28.31 -0.58
N LEU A 647 24.77 -28.93 -0.47
CA LEU A 647 25.07 -30.22 -1.11
C LEU A 647 24.80 -31.37 -0.15
N ASP A 648 23.96 -32.33 -0.56
CA ASP A 648 23.69 -33.59 0.17
C ASP A 648 23.26 -33.43 1.65
N VAL A 649 22.52 -32.35 1.96
CA VAL A 649 22.02 -32.04 3.31
C VAL A 649 20.61 -32.59 3.52
N THR A 650 20.33 -33.10 4.73
CA THR A 650 18.98 -33.56 5.08
C THR A 650 18.13 -32.45 5.71
N LEU A 651 16.81 -32.50 5.52
CA LEU A 651 15.87 -31.51 6.09
C LEU A 651 16.01 -31.36 7.62
N LYS A 652 16.29 -32.44 8.34
CA LYS A 652 16.46 -32.42 9.81
C LYS A 652 17.61 -31.51 10.26
N GLN A 653 18.71 -31.48 9.50
CA GLN A 653 19.86 -30.61 9.81
C GLN A 653 19.51 -29.13 9.71
N ILE A 654 18.54 -28.78 8.85
CA ILE A 654 18.02 -27.41 8.73
C ILE A 654 17.03 -27.13 9.85
N GLU A 655 16.12 -28.06 10.14
CA GLU A 655 15.13 -27.92 11.23
C GLU A 655 15.79 -27.65 12.59
N ASP A 656 16.89 -28.36 12.89
CA ASP A 656 17.61 -28.21 14.15
C ASP A 656 18.20 -26.80 14.35
N LYS A 657 18.58 -26.10 13.27
CA LYS A 657 19.15 -24.74 13.33
C LYS A 657 18.14 -23.66 12.97
N LEU A 658 16.91 -24.02 12.57
CA LEU A 658 15.90 -23.10 12.04
C LEU A 658 15.59 -21.96 13.02
N TYR A 659 15.46 -22.25 14.31
CA TYR A 659 15.12 -21.28 15.36
C TYR A 659 16.09 -20.11 15.47
N GLN A 660 17.31 -20.25 14.96
CA GLN A 660 18.26 -19.15 14.91
C GLN A 660 17.79 -18.10 13.89
N SER A 661 17.27 -18.50 12.73
CA SER A 661 16.78 -17.58 11.70
C SER A 661 15.66 -16.66 12.20
N LEU A 662 15.77 -15.35 11.91
CA LEU A 662 14.72 -14.36 12.13
C LEU A 662 13.52 -14.56 11.20
N ARG A 663 13.77 -15.12 10.02
CA ARG A 663 12.80 -15.22 8.92
C ARG A 663 12.38 -16.66 8.67
N PRO A 664 11.12 -16.88 8.22
CA PRO A 664 10.69 -18.18 7.72
C PRO A 664 11.52 -18.61 6.51
N ILE A 665 11.61 -19.91 6.24
CA ILE A 665 12.50 -20.45 5.21
C ILE A 665 11.73 -21.36 4.27
N THR A 666 12.07 -21.29 2.99
CA THR A 666 11.70 -22.30 1.99
C THR A 666 12.87 -23.20 1.69
N VAL A 667 12.61 -24.50 1.63
CA VAL A 667 13.59 -25.49 1.23
C VAL A 667 13.13 -26.14 -0.06
N ILE A 668 13.91 -25.96 -1.13
CA ILE A 668 13.67 -26.57 -2.43
C ILE A 668 14.57 -27.80 -2.52
N ASP A 669 13.97 -28.97 -2.54
CA ASP A 669 14.67 -30.23 -2.79
C ASP A 669 14.60 -30.53 -4.30
N ILE A 670 15.73 -30.37 -4.98
CA ILE A 670 15.84 -30.60 -6.43
C ILE A 670 15.74 -32.09 -6.74
N ASP A 671 16.30 -32.96 -5.88
CA ASP A 671 16.39 -34.40 -6.16
C ASP A 671 15.03 -35.08 -5.98
N GLN A 672 14.25 -34.65 -4.97
CA GLN A 672 12.90 -35.17 -4.73
C GLN A 672 11.81 -34.42 -5.51
N HIS A 673 12.14 -33.30 -6.17
CA HIS A 673 11.17 -32.37 -6.75
C HIS A 673 10.08 -31.93 -5.77
N GLN A 674 10.46 -31.66 -4.52
CA GLN A 674 9.55 -31.23 -3.46
C GLN A 674 9.96 -29.88 -2.86
N ILE A 675 8.96 -29.11 -2.45
CA ILE A 675 9.14 -27.82 -1.81
C ILE A 675 8.58 -27.91 -0.40
N TYR A 676 9.41 -27.54 0.55
CA TYR A 676 9.09 -27.53 1.97
C TYR A 676 9.06 -26.09 2.43
N GLN A 677 7.97 -25.69 3.08
CA GLN A 677 7.80 -24.33 3.59
C GLN A 677 7.67 -24.38 5.12
N SER A 678 8.40 -23.51 5.81
CA SER A 678 8.20 -23.29 7.24
C SER A 678 6.86 -22.61 7.51
N LEU A 679 6.50 -22.47 8.80
CA LEU A 679 5.37 -21.64 9.21
C LEU A 679 5.48 -20.21 8.67
N LEU A 680 4.34 -19.57 8.40
CA LEU A 680 4.26 -18.16 8.03
C LEU A 680 4.75 -17.28 9.20
N HIS A 681 5.27 -16.10 8.91
CA HIS A 681 6.04 -15.28 9.86
C HIS A 681 5.41 -15.07 11.24
N THR A 682 4.11 -14.78 11.34
CA THR A 682 3.47 -14.58 12.65
C THR A 682 3.51 -15.84 13.51
N GLN A 683 3.16 -16.97 12.90
CA GLN A 683 3.20 -18.28 13.56
C GLN A 683 4.64 -18.69 13.85
N TYR A 684 5.54 -18.42 12.92
CA TYR A 684 6.98 -18.65 13.06
C TYR A 684 7.59 -17.87 14.23
N LYS A 685 7.22 -16.58 14.40
CA LYS A 685 7.71 -15.74 15.50
C LYS A 685 7.24 -16.27 16.86
N THR A 686 5.98 -16.68 16.97
CA THR A 686 5.45 -17.31 18.19
C THR A 686 6.14 -18.64 18.48
N TYR A 687 6.31 -19.48 17.46
CA TYR A 687 7.02 -20.75 17.59
C TYR A 687 8.47 -20.53 18.04
N ARG A 688 9.18 -19.60 17.41
CA ARG A 688 10.56 -19.24 17.75
C ARG A 688 10.67 -18.76 19.20
N TYR A 689 9.70 -17.94 19.65
CA TYR A 689 9.63 -17.50 21.04
C TYR A 689 9.49 -18.68 22.01
N GLU A 690 8.53 -19.57 21.77
CA GLU A 690 8.29 -20.73 22.62
C GLU A 690 9.51 -21.66 22.66
N LEU A 691 10.16 -21.88 21.52
CA LEU A 691 11.35 -22.73 21.45
C LEU A 691 12.53 -22.10 22.19
N LEU A 692 12.84 -20.81 21.94
CA LEU A 692 13.92 -20.10 22.63
C LEU A 692 13.68 -20.05 24.14
N ARG A 693 12.44 -19.78 24.56
CA ARG A 693 12.02 -19.82 25.97
C ARG A 693 12.26 -21.20 26.57
N SER A 694 11.88 -22.27 25.87
CA SER A 694 12.06 -23.64 26.34
C SER A 694 13.55 -24.05 26.45
N LEU A 695 14.39 -23.66 25.48
CA LEU A 695 15.83 -23.90 25.50
C LEU A 695 16.51 -23.17 26.67
N LEU A 696 16.10 -21.93 26.92
CA LEU A 696 16.64 -21.09 27.98
C LEU A 696 16.12 -21.49 29.37
N LEU A 697 14.87 -21.93 29.54
CA LEU A 697 14.33 -22.26 30.87
C LEU A 697 14.55 -23.73 31.25
N ASP A 698 14.15 -24.69 30.41
CA ASP A 698 13.95 -26.09 30.83
C ASP A 698 15.16 -27.00 30.64
N GLY A 699 16.14 -26.61 29.80
CA GLY A 699 17.36 -27.39 29.56
C GLY A 699 17.10 -28.76 28.94
N ALA A 700 17.38 -28.89 27.64
CA ALA A 700 17.49 -30.12 26.83
C ALA A 700 16.31 -31.14 26.81
N ASN A 701 15.40 -31.16 27.78
CA ASN A 701 14.30 -32.12 27.89
C ASN A 701 12.95 -31.49 27.52
N VAL A 702 12.92 -30.77 26.42
CA VAL A 702 11.64 -30.43 25.78
C VAL A 702 11.29 -31.63 24.92
N ASN A 703 10.22 -32.33 25.28
CA ASN A 703 9.53 -33.23 24.35
C ASN A 703 9.23 -32.42 23.10
N ARG A 704 10.11 -32.53 22.09
CA ARG A 704 9.87 -32.05 20.73
C ARG A 704 8.62 -32.79 20.30
N LYS A 705 7.43 -32.20 20.52
CA LYS A 705 6.23 -32.67 19.87
C LYS A 705 6.60 -32.72 18.40
N GLU A 706 6.50 -33.90 17.79
CA GLU A 706 6.83 -34.19 16.39
C GLU A 706 5.87 -33.45 15.44
N ASN A 707 5.69 -32.15 15.64
CA ASN A 707 5.11 -31.29 14.64
C ASN A 707 6.25 -30.95 13.70
N THR A 708 6.26 -31.58 12.53
CA THR A 708 7.19 -31.26 11.45
C THR A 708 7.14 -29.74 11.18
N LEU A 709 8.29 -29.08 11.33
CA LEU A 709 8.39 -27.62 11.20
C LEU A 709 8.24 -27.18 9.75
N PHE A 710 8.64 -28.07 8.85
CA PHE A 710 8.38 -27.96 7.44
C PHE A 710 7.10 -28.72 7.07
N SER A 711 6.26 -28.04 6.29
CA SER A 711 5.12 -28.63 5.61
C SER A 711 5.37 -28.69 4.11
N SER A 712 4.92 -29.76 3.46
CA SER A 712 4.99 -29.86 1.99
C SER A 712 4.13 -28.77 1.37
N PHE A 713 4.74 -27.88 0.58
CA PHE A 713 4.04 -26.75 -0.01
C PHE A 713 3.28 -27.16 -1.27
N ARG A 714 1.99 -26.83 -1.32
CA ARG A 714 1.11 -27.13 -2.48
C ARG A 714 0.43 -25.89 -3.06
N GLY A 715 0.66 -24.71 -2.49
CA GLY A 715 0.03 -23.47 -2.96
C GLY A 715 0.62 -23.02 -4.30
N VAL A 716 -0.23 -22.52 -5.21
CA VAL A 716 0.22 -21.94 -6.49
C VAL A 716 -0.37 -20.55 -6.61
N SER A 717 0.49 -19.55 -6.81
CA SER A 717 0.08 -18.17 -7.10
C SER A 717 -0.36 -18.06 -8.55
N VAL A 718 -1.53 -17.47 -8.78
CA VAL A 718 -2.06 -17.21 -10.12
C VAL A 718 -1.37 -16.01 -10.76
N TYR A 719 -0.87 -15.06 -9.95
CA TYR A 719 -0.05 -13.96 -10.48
C TYR A 719 1.29 -14.46 -11.00
N LEU A 720 2.00 -15.28 -10.22
CA LEU A 720 3.29 -15.82 -10.65
C LEU A 720 3.15 -16.81 -11.79
N SER A 721 2.07 -17.60 -11.84
CA SER A 721 1.83 -18.50 -12.98
C SER A 721 1.68 -17.74 -14.29
N LYS A 722 0.91 -16.64 -14.30
CA LYS A 722 0.76 -15.77 -15.47
C LYS A 722 2.10 -15.13 -15.86
N ILE A 723 2.83 -14.56 -14.89
CA ILE A 723 4.15 -13.94 -15.14
C ILE A 723 5.09 -14.94 -15.80
N VAL A 724 5.23 -16.14 -15.22
CA VAL A 724 6.14 -17.17 -15.74
C VAL A 724 5.72 -17.62 -17.14
N GLN A 725 4.44 -17.85 -17.39
CA GLN A 725 3.92 -18.24 -18.70
C GLN A 725 4.19 -17.15 -19.76
N GLU A 726 3.95 -15.89 -19.43
CA GLU A 726 4.20 -14.75 -20.33
C GLU A 726 5.71 -14.57 -20.59
N VAL A 727 6.57 -14.73 -19.59
CA VAL A 727 8.04 -14.67 -19.75
C VAL A 727 8.54 -15.71 -20.75
N PHE A 728 8.03 -16.94 -20.71
CA PHE A 728 8.46 -17.99 -21.62
C PHE A 728 7.97 -17.77 -23.06
N GLN A 729 6.90 -17.00 -23.27
CA GLN A 729 6.44 -16.59 -24.61
C GLN A 729 7.32 -15.49 -25.22
N LEU A 730 8.04 -14.72 -24.41
CA LEU A 730 8.87 -13.61 -24.86
C LEU A 730 10.27 -14.07 -25.34
N PRO A 731 10.88 -13.33 -26.30
CA PRO A 731 12.29 -13.48 -26.66
C PRO A 731 13.23 -13.22 -25.48
N LEU A 732 14.37 -13.91 -25.43
CA LEU A 732 15.33 -13.89 -24.31
C LEU A 732 15.74 -12.48 -23.86
N HIS A 733 15.98 -11.56 -24.80
CA HIS A 733 16.43 -10.19 -24.50
C HIS A 733 15.36 -9.31 -23.86
N LEU A 734 14.07 -9.65 -23.98
CA LEU A 734 12.96 -8.90 -23.37
C LEU A 734 12.54 -9.45 -22.00
N ARG A 735 12.99 -10.67 -21.65
CA ARG A 735 12.60 -11.34 -20.40
C ARG A 735 13.01 -10.55 -19.17
N GLU A 736 14.19 -9.93 -19.19
CA GLU A 736 14.69 -9.09 -18.08
C GLU A 736 13.77 -7.92 -17.80
N THR A 737 13.54 -7.12 -18.84
CA THR A 737 12.74 -5.90 -18.75
C THR A 737 11.31 -6.21 -18.34
N TYR A 738 10.77 -7.33 -18.83
CA TYR A 738 9.44 -7.78 -18.45
C TYR A 738 9.39 -8.25 -17.00
N LEU A 739 10.36 -9.05 -16.52
CA LEU A 739 10.44 -9.49 -15.13
C LEU A 739 10.54 -8.30 -14.17
N ILE A 740 11.37 -7.30 -14.49
CA ILE A 740 11.46 -6.07 -13.71
C ILE A 740 10.10 -5.39 -13.67
N GLN A 741 9.46 -5.16 -14.82
CA GLN A 741 8.16 -4.50 -14.87
C GLN A 741 7.08 -5.26 -14.08
N MET A 742 7.06 -6.60 -14.14
CA MET A 742 6.11 -7.41 -13.39
C MET A 742 6.36 -7.35 -11.88
N MET A 743 7.63 -7.34 -11.46
CA MET A 743 7.97 -7.09 -10.05
C MET A 743 7.51 -5.71 -9.60
N ARG A 744 7.65 -4.66 -10.44
CA ARG A 744 7.12 -3.32 -10.13
C ARG A 744 5.61 -3.33 -9.94
N VAL A 745 4.88 -4.05 -10.80
CA VAL A 745 3.42 -4.20 -10.68
C VAL A 745 3.04 -4.93 -9.39
N LEU A 746 3.76 -6.01 -9.03
CA LEU A 746 3.52 -6.71 -7.76
C LEU A 746 3.77 -5.80 -6.55
N LEU A 747 4.86 -5.02 -6.54
CA LEU A 747 5.15 -4.08 -5.46
C LEU A 747 4.09 -2.98 -5.33
N ARG A 748 3.56 -2.46 -6.45
CA ARG A 748 2.43 -1.50 -6.45
C ARG A 748 1.13 -2.12 -5.91
N LYS A 749 0.85 -3.38 -6.24
CA LYS A 749 -0.29 -4.10 -5.66
C LYS A 749 -0.09 -4.30 -4.16
N THR A 750 1.12 -4.64 -3.74
CA THR A 750 1.49 -4.74 -2.33
C THR A 750 1.28 -3.41 -1.61
N SER A 751 1.72 -2.28 -2.17
CA SER A 751 1.53 -0.96 -1.53
C SER A 751 0.05 -0.57 -1.41
N LEU A 752 -0.79 -0.90 -2.39
CA LEU A 752 -2.25 -0.73 -2.30
C LEU A 752 -2.85 -1.56 -1.18
N VAL A 753 -2.47 -2.84 -1.09
CA VAL A 753 -2.91 -3.71 0.01
C VAL A 753 -2.43 -3.13 1.35
N VAL A 754 -1.20 -2.60 1.44
CA VAL A 754 -0.69 -1.91 2.64
C VAL A 754 -1.54 -0.72 3.03
N ALA A 755 -1.77 0.20 2.10
CA ALA A 755 -2.56 1.40 2.33
C ALA A 755 -3.97 1.05 2.82
N TYR A 756 -4.60 0.04 2.21
CA TYR A 756 -5.92 -0.43 2.63
C TYR A 756 -5.92 -1.13 3.99
N SER A 757 -4.88 -1.92 4.26
CA SER A 757 -4.73 -2.59 5.56
C SER A 757 -4.62 -1.58 6.71
N GLN A 758 -4.09 -0.40 6.44
CA GLN A 758 -3.96 0.68 7.42
C GLN A 758 -5.27 1.43 7.67
N THR A 759 -6.19 1.49 6.70
CA THR A 759 -7.47 2.17 6.87
C THR A 759 -8.48 1.34 7.67
N VAL A 760 -8.34 0.01 7.66
CA VAL A 760 -9.29 -0.89 8.34
C VAL A 760 -8.78 -1.30 9.73
N LYS A 761 -9.42 -0.81 10.78
CA LYS A 761 -9.19 -1.29 12.16
C LYS A 761 -9.90 -2.63 12.38
N PHE A 762 -9.12 -3.63 12.80
CA PHE A 762 -9.53 -5.00 13.16
C PHE A 762 -10.00 -5.89 12.02
N LEU A 763 -9.13 -6.83 11.65
CA LEU A 763 -9.50 -7.96 10.81
C LEU A 763 -9.01 -9.24 11.48
N GLY A 764 -9.96 -10.05 11.96
CA GLY A 764 -9.70 -11.38 12.50
C GLY A 764 -9.38 -12.40 11.39
N ILE A 765 -9.62 -13.68 11.68
CA ILE A 765 -9.25 -14.84 10.84
C ILE A 765 -9.84 -14.78 9.40
N SER A 766 -10.87 -13.95 9.14
CA SER A 766 -11.47 -13.74 7.82
C SER A 766 -10.78 -12.69 6.94
N TYR A 767 -9.68 -12.09 7.41
CA TYR A 767 -9.00 -10.98 6.74
C TYR A 767 -8.57 -11.29 5.31
N VAL A 768 -7.92 -12.44 5.11
CA VAL A 768 -7.40 -12.88 3.79
C VAL A 768 -8.54 -13.04 2.79
N LYS A 769 -9.67 -13.59 3.23
CA LYS A 769 -10.86 -13.76 2.38
C LYS A 769 -11.50 -12.43 2.01
N LYS A 770 -11.50 -11.48 2.95
CA LYS A 770 -12.03 -10.14 2.73
C LYS A 770 -11.18 -9.34 1.74
N LEU A 771 -9.85 -9.33 1.92
CA LEU A 771 -8.92 -8.73 0.95
C LEU A 771 -9.05 -9.37 -0.42
N LYS A 772 -9.18 -10.70 -0.47
CA LYS A 772 -9.40 -11.42 -1.71
C LYS A 772 -10.66 -10.92 -2.44
N SER A 773 -11.78 -10.77 -1.73
CA SER A 773 -13.03 -10.27 -2.32
C SER A 773 -12.97 -8.80 -2.73
N GLU A 774 -12.34 -7.94 -1.93
CA GLU A 774 -12.35 -6.48 -2.16
C GLU A 774 -11.37 -6.06 -3.26
N PHE A 775 -10.21 -6.72 -3.36
CA PHE A 775 -9.21 -6.46 -4.42
C PHE A 775 -9.35 -7.40 -5.63
N ASN A 776 -10.37 -8.26 -5.65
CA ASN A 776 -10.58 -9.28 -6.69
C ASN A 776 -9.31 -10.11 -6.96
N ILE A 777 -8.63 -10.52 -5.89
CA ILE A 777 -7.39 -11.31 -5.98
C ILE A 777 -7.78 -12.77 -6.30
N PRO A 778 -7.17 -13.41 -7.32
CA PRO A 778 -7.64 -14.70 -7.81
C PRO A 778 -7.48 -15.85 -6.80
N SER A 779 -6.37 -15.90 -6.05
CA SER A 779 -6.12 -16.94 -5.05
C SER A 779 -5.73 -16.38 -3.68
N GLU A 780 -5.95 -17.18 -2.62
CA GLU A 780 -5.43 -16.84 -1.28
C GLU A 780 -3.89 -16.88 -1.25
N ALA A 781 -3.28 -17.74 -2.06
CA ALA A 781 -1.82 -17.82 -2.19
C ALA A 781 -1.22 -16.50 -2.70
N ASP A 782 -1.92 -15.79 -3.60
CA ASP A 782 -1.51 -14.46 -4.07
C ASP A 782 -1.57 -13.42 -2.96
N VAL A 783 -2.56 -13.49 -2.06
CA VAL A 783 -2.64 -12.60 -0.89
C VAL A 783 -1.42 -12.82 0.02
N TYR A 784 -1.06 -14.07 0.27
CA TYR A 784 0.14 -14.40 1.05
C TYR A 784 1.45 -13.98 0.34
N VAL A 785 1.51 -14.00 -0.99
CA VAL A 785 2.64 -13.44 -1.75
C VAL A 785 2.73 -11.93 -1.53
N LEU A 786 1.61 -11.21 -1.59
CA LEU A 786 1.60 -9.77 -1.34
C LEU A 786 1.99 -9.44 0.11
N PHE A 787 1.56 -10.25 1.09
CA PHE A 787 2.01 -10.15 2.49
C PHE A 787 3.50 -10.48 2.67
N GLY A 788 3.99 -11.46 1.91
CA GLY A 788 5.41 -11.75 1.75
C GLY A 788 6.18 -10.48 1.36
N LEU A 789 5.77 -9.87 0.26
CA LEU A 789 6.43 -8.67 -0.28
C LEU A 789 6.29 -7.44 0.63
N SER A 790 5.16 -7.26 1.35
CA SER A 790 5.00 -6.09 2.22
C SER A 790 5.92 -6.15 3.44
N GLU A 791 6.02 -7.32 4.07
CA GLU A 791 6.91 -7.52 5.22
C GLU A 791 8.38 -7.51 4.78
N LYS A 792 8.70 -8.03 3.58
CA LYS A 792 10.02 -7.89 2.96
C LYS A 792 10.47 -6.43 2.87
N LEU A 793 9.54 -5.51 2.55
CA LEU A 793 9.80 -4.07 2.53
C LEU A 793 9.78 -3.40 3.92
N GLN A 794 9.64 -4.17 5.01
CA GLN A 794 9.42 -3.67 6.37
C GLN A 794 8.27 -2.65 6.42
N LEU A 795 7.21 -2.87 5.64
CA LEU A 795 5.99 -2.07 5.70
C LEU A 795 5.09 -2.49 6.87
N TYR A 796 5.48 -3.54 7.60
CA TYR A 796 4.87 -4.06 8.81
C TYR A 796 3.35 -4.19 8.68
N LEU A 797 2.89 -4.83 7.60
CA LEU A 797 1.46 -5.01 7.32
C LEU A 797 0.73 -5.73 8.45
N ILE A 798 1.39 -6.73 9.01
CA ILE A 798 0.87 -7.62 10.04
C ILE A 798 0.95 -6.97 11.42
N LEU A 799 1.76 -5.91 11.59
CA LEU A 799 1.99 -5.23 12.87
C LEU A 799 1.74 -3.71 12.89
N SER A 800 1.16 -3.16 11.83
CA SER A 800 0.69 -1.78 11.68
C SER A 800 1.76 -0.67 11.60
N VAL A 801 1.48 0.27 10.67
CA VAL A 801 1.97 1.65 10.51
C VAL A 801 3.22 1.86 9.64
N LEU A 802 3.03 2.30 8.39
CA LEU A 802 3.93 3.23 7.68
C LEU A 802 3.18 4.09 6.65
N ARG A 803 3.46 5.41 6.61
CA ARG A 803 2.78 6.38 5.73
C ARG A 803 3.05 6.11 4.23
N PRO A 804 2.08 6.36 3.33
CA PRO A 804 2.20 6.14 1.87
C PRO A 804 3.44 6.80 1.24
N ASP A 805 3.77 8.02 1.65
CA ASP A 805 4.90 8.80 1.10
C ASP A 805 6.26 8.13 1.34
N PHE A 806 6.38 7.35 2.42
CA PHE A 806 7.61 6.60 2.74
C PHE A 806 7.74 5.33 1.89
N ILE A 807 6.62 4.78 1.43
CA ILE A 807 6.56 3.58 0.57
C ILE A 807 7.04 3.92 -0.82
N GLU A 808 6.57 5.04 -1.39
CA GLU A 808 7.03 5.50 -2.71
C GLU A 808 8.52 5.83 -2.69
N LYS A 809 9.00 6.52 -1.66
CA LYS A 809 10.43 6.83 -1.53
C LYS A 809 11.29 5.57 -1.40
N ARG A 810 10.86 4.59 -0.58
CA ARG A 810 11.59 3.32 -0.41
C ARG A 810 11.52 2.42 -1.65
N ILE A 811 10.42 2.48 -2.40
CA ILE A 811 10.30 1.82 -3.71
C ILE A 811 11.24 2.49 -4.73
N VAL A 812 11.32 3.83 -4.75
CA VAL A 812 12.25 4.58 -5.59
C VAL A 812 13.70 4.26 -5.23
N ASP A 813 14.06 4.27 -3.94
CA ASP A 813 15.40 3.93 -3.46
C ASP A 813 15.80 2.48 -3.85
N ILE A 814 14.86 1.52 -3.78
CA ILE A 814 15.09 0.13 -4.21
C ILE A 814 15.16 0.00 -5.74
N MET A 815 14.45 0.84 -6.49
CA MET A 815 14.47 0.86 -7.96
C MET A 815 15.70 1.57 -8.53
N GLU A 816 16.21 2.60 -7.85
CA GLU A 816 17.42 3.35 -8.23
C GLU A 816 18.70 2.59 -7.86
N GLU A 817 18.70 1.78 -6.79
CA GLU A 817 19.83 0.92 -6.42
C GLU A 817 19.96 -0.36 -7.29
N GLY A 818 18.99 -0.65 -8.18
CA GLY A 818 19.09 -1.71 -9.19
C GLY A 818 18.47 -3.06 -8.81
N PHE A 819 17.40 -3.43 -9.52
CA PHE A 819 17.10 -4.85 -9.77
C PHE A 819 18.06 -5.36 -10.84
#